data_AF-A0A172USH6-F1
#
_entry.id   AF-A0A172USH6-F1
#
_cell.length_a   1.000
_cell.length_b   1.000
_cell.length_c   1.000
_cell.angle_alpha   90.00
_cell.angle_beta   90.00
_cell.angle_gamma   90.00
#
_symmetry.space_group_name_H-M   'P 1'
#
loop_
_entity.id
_entity.type
_entity.pdbx_description
1 polymer ?
#
loop_
_entity_poly.entity_id
_entity_poly.type
_entity_poly.pdbx_seq_one_letter_code
_entity_poly.pdbx_strand_id
1 'polypeptide(L)'
;MITRVLVANRGEIARRVFTTCRRLGIGTVAVYTDPDAASPHVAEADARVRLQGRNGYLDADQLIAAAATAGADAIHPGYGFLSENAAFADAVQRAGLVWIGPPVAAVQSMGSKIEAKKLMAAAGVPVLAELDPDTVTAADLPVLIKASAGGGGRGMRVVRDLAALPAEVEAAQRESQSAFGDPTVFCERYLAAGHHIEVQVMADRHGTVWAIGERECSIQRRHQKVIEEAPSPLVERTPGMRDRLMEAARLAAGAIGYTGAGTVEFMADSAGEFFFLEMNTRLQVEHPVTEETTGLDLVELQIEVADGMALPAQPPAAQGYSIEARLYAEDPAKDWQPQAGTVHHFEIPGARTEFGTLGQTGVRLDSGIVDGSAVSVFYDPMLAKVISFAPTRRRAAAILADALARARIHGVGTNRHLLVNVLRHQAFLAGDTDTAFFDTHGLADLAAAPAGTAALSALAAALADAAHNRSTARAFGPAPSGWRNLASGYQTRVFADAAGDEQLIRYRVGRGGIELPDFEGVAVLASSPTRVMLSVDGAELAFAVARYGTDVFVDSPIGPARLSSLPRFPDPDSAVAHGSLLAPMPGSVVRVGAAEGDAVTAGQPLIWLEAMKMEHTIAAPGDGVLAELNVQAGQQVEVGTVLARIEGDQQ
;
A
#
# COMPACT_ATOMS: atom_id res chain seq x y z
N MET A 1 -25.33 24.38 7.73
CA MET A 1 -24.02 24.92 7.40
C MET A 1 -23.00 24.25 8.29
N ILE A 2 -22.20 23.37 7.70
CA ILE A 2 -21.07 22.70 8.34
C ILE A 2 -19.95 23.73 8.53
N THR A 3 -19.47 23.91 9.75
CA THR A 3 -18.40 24.88 10.06
C THR A 3 -17.16 24.22 10.63
N ARG A 4 -17.28 23.02 11.21
CA ARG A 4 -16.14 22.27 11.73
C ARG A 4 -16.35 20.77 11.63
N VAL A 5 -15.44 20.10 10.92
CA VAL A 5 -15.49 18.66 10.64
C VAL A 5 -14.46 17.92 11.50
N LEU A 6 -14.92 16.92 12.24
CA LEU A 6 -14.05 15.88 12.77
C LEU A 6 -13.85 14.80 11.72
N VAL A 7 -12.59 14.49 11.40
CA VAL A 7 -12.27 13.38 10.53
C VAL A 7 -11.97 12.15 11.38
N ALA A 8 -12.87 11.18 11.36
CA ALA A 8 -12.78 9.94 12.15
C ALA A 8 -11.84 8.92 11.49
N ASN A 9 -10.64 9.37 11.14
CA ASN A 9 -9.64 8.61 10.41
C ASN A 9 -8.22 9.13 10.67
N ARG A 10 -7.23 8.57 9.99
CA ARG A 10 -5.80 8.89 10.11
C ARG A 10 -5.10 8.96 8.75
N GLY A 11 -3.81 9.24 8.76
CA GLY A 11 -2.94 9.10 7.59
C GLY A 11 -3.34 10.03 6.43
N GLU A 12 -3.13 9.57 5.20
CA GLU A 12 -3.33 10.40 4.00
C GLU A 12 -4.77 10.90 3.88
N ILE A 13 -5.77 10.06 4.16
CA ILE A 13 -7.18 10.43 3.99
C ILE A 13 -7.62 11.53 4.94
N ALA A 14 -7.08 11.57 6.17
CA ALA A 14 -7.36 12.67 7.07
C ALA A 14 -6.83 14.00 6.50
N ARG A 15 -5.61 14.00 5.97
CA ARG A 15 -4.98 15.16 5.33
C ARG A 15 -5.70 15.58 4.03
N ARG A 16 -6.15 14.59 3.24
CA ARG A 16 -6.97 14.80 2.03
C ARG A 16 -8.25 15.54 2.35
N VAL A 17 -8.97 15.13 3.41
CA VAL A 17 -10.20 15.80 3.85
C VAL A 17 -9.92 17.18 4.44
N PHE A 18 -8.86 17.33 5.23
CA PHE A 18 -8.45 18.63 5.77
C PHE A 18 -8.11 19.64 4.68
N THR A 19 -7.46 19.20 3.60
CA THR A 19 -7.12 20.08 2.47
C THR A 19 -8.38 20.68 1.84
N THR A 20 -9.40 19.86 1.60
CA THR A 20 -10.70 20.37 1.12
C THR A 20 -11.38 21.27 2.14
N CYS A 21 -11.45 20.87 3.41
CA CYS A 21 -12.09 21.68 4.46
C CYS A 21 -11.45 23.08 4.54
N ARG A 22 -10.12 23.17 4.53
CA ARG A 22 -9.41 24.46 4.55
C ARG A 22 -9.72 25.33 3.34
N ARG A 23 -9.80 24.74 2.14
CA ARG A 23 -10.17 25.48 0.91
C ARG A 23 -11.58 26.06 1.02
N LEU A 24 -12.49 25.34 1.67
CA LEU A 24 -13.88 25.76 1.90
C LEU A 24 -14.05 26.67 3.13
N GLY A 25 -12.99 26.94 3.89
CA GLY A 25 -13.07 27.73 5.13
C GLY A 25 -13.70 26.99 6.32
N ILE A 26 -13.69 25.66 6.31
CA ILE A 26 -14.23 24.78 7.34
C ILE A 26 -13.11 24.36 8.31
N GLY A 27 -13.37 24.49 9.61
CA GLY A 27 -12.43 24.07 10.65
C GLY A 27 -12.24 22.54 10.71
N THR A 28 -11.05 22.10 11.09
CA THR A 28 -10.65 20.69 11.04
C THR A 28 -10.33 20.14 12.43
N VAL A 29 -10.79 18.92 12.71
CA VAL A 29 -10.49 18.20 13.95
C VAL A 29 -9.92 16.83 13.63
N ALA A 30 -8.71 16.56 14.13
CA ALA A 30 -8.09 15.24 14.10
C ALA A 30 -8.38 14.46 15.38
N VAL A 31 -8.48 13.14 15.23
CA VAL A 31 -8.37 12.19 16.33
C VAL A 31 -7.11 11.35 16.18
N TYR A 32 -6.52 10.97 17.30
CA TYR A 32 -5.29 10.19 17.28
C TYR A 32 -5.14 9.25 18.47
N THR A 33 -4.39 8.17 18.27
CA THR A 33 -3.91 7.30 19.35
C THR A 33 -2.39 7.46 19.49
N ASP A 34 -1.78 6.84 20.49
CA ASP A 34 -0.35 7.05 20.80
C ASP A 34 0.62 6.80 19.64
N PRO A 35 0.46 5.74 18.82
CA PRO A 35 1.32 5.53 17.66
C PRO A 35 1.24 6.66 16.61
N ASP A 36 0.14 7.43 16.59
CA ASP A 36 -0.08 8.54 15.67
C ASP A 36 0.21 9.92 16.27
N ALA A 37 0.72 10.01 17.50
CA ALA A 37 0.89 11.29 18.19
C ALA A 37 1.77 12.30 17.42
N ALA A 38 2.69 11.80 16.59
CA ALA A 38 3.55 12.59 15.71
C ALA A 38 3.16 12.53 14.22
N SER A 39 2.03 11.90 13.87
CA SER A 39 1.58 11.76 12.49
C SER A 39 1.18 13.11 11.86
N PRO A 40 1.41 13.33 10.56
CA PRO A 40 1.19 14.64 9.94
C PRO A 40 -0.22 15.20 10.10
N HIS A 41 -1.26 14.35 10.00
CA HIS A 41 -2.66 14.78 10.15
C HIS A 41 -2.95 15.37 11.54
N VAL A 42 -2.23 14.93 12.58
CA VAL A 42 -2.40 15.44 13.95
C VAL A 42 -1.80 16.83 14.11
N ALA A 43 -0.66 17.08 13.46
CA ALA A 43 -0.01 18.39 13.46
C ALA A 43 -0.77 19.42 12.63
N GLU A 44 -1.44 18.94 11.58
CA GLU A 44 -2.16 19.75 10.60
C GLU A 44 -3.53 20.26 11.06
N ALA A 45 -4.28 19.49 11.85
CA ALA A 45 -5.64 19.87 12.23
C ALA A 45 -5.68 21.07 13.19
N ASP A 46 -6.76 21.88 13.10
CA ASP A 46 -6.95 23.05 13.96
C ASP A 46 -7.20 22.67 15.43
N ALA A 47 -7.81 21.50 15.64
CA ALA A 47 -7.93 20.88 16.96
C ALA A 47 -7.61 19.38 16.86
N ARG A 48 -7.12 18.81 17.96
CA ARG A 48 -6.82 17.38 18.05
C ARG A 48 -7.26 16.78 19.37
N VAL A 49 -7.85 15.59 19.32
CA VAL A 49 -8.29 14.86 20.51
C VAL A 49 -7.63 13.48 20.55
N ARG A 50 -7.03 13.14 21.69
CA ARG A 50 -6.43 11.83 21.91
C ARG A 50 -7.51 10.81 22.27
N LEU A 51 -7.52 9.69 21.57
CA LEU A 51 -8.34 8.52 21.84
C LEU A 51 -7.59 7.56 22.77
N GLN A 52 -8.34 6.85 23.60
CA GLN A 52 -7.84 5.86 24.55
C GLN A 52 -7.81 4.48 23.92
N GLY A 53 -6.74 3.74 24.21
CA GLY A 53 -6.56 2.36 23.76
C GLY A 53 -6.14 2.21 22.29
N ARG A 54 -5.71 1.00 21.94
CA ARG A 54 -5.19 0.67 20.61
C ARG A 54 -6.28 0.72 19.52
N ASN A 55 -7.52 0.46 19.90
CA ASN A 55 -8.68 0.43 18.99
C ASN A 55 -9.48 1.73 19.00
N GLY A 56 -8.91 2.85 19.46
CA GLY A 56 -9.64 4.12 19.59
C GLY A 56 -10.37 4.55 18.30
N TYR A 57 -9.77 4.33 17.13
CA TYR A 57 -10.40 4.63 15.82
C TYR A 57 -11.64 3.78 15.50
N LEU A 58 -11.88 2.70 16.25
CA LEU A 58 -13.05 1.82 16.13
C LEU A 58 -14.06 2.05 17.26
N ASP A 59 -13.81 3.01 18.16
CA ASP A 59 -14.68 3.32 19.29
C ASP A 59 -15.59 4.51 18.96
N ALA A 60 -16.84 4.19 18.60
CA ALA A 60 -17.87 5.16 18.24
C ALA A 60 -18.11 6.21 19.32
N ASP A 61 -18.16 5.81 20.59
CA ASP A 61 -18.47 6.70 21.70
C ASP A 61 -17.35 7.70 21.92
N GLN A 62 -16.08 7.25 21.85
CA GLN A 62 -14.93 8.14 21.93
C GLN A 62 -14.87 9.15 20.78
N LEU A 63 -15.20 8.74 19.56
CA LEU A 63 -15.21 9.62 18.39
C LEU A 63 -16.29 10.70 18.50
N ILE A 64 -17.49 10.35 18.96
CA ILE A 64 -18.59 11.30 19.18
C ILE A 64 -18.25 12.26 20.32
N ALA A 65 -17.69 11.75 21.42
CA ALA A 65 -17.22 12.59 22.53
C ALA A 65 -16.09 13.55 22.11
N ALA A 66 -15.19 13.11 21.23
CA ALA A 66 -14.15 13.95 20.65
C ALA A 66 -14.72 15.07 19.78
N ALA A 67 -15.74 14.77 18.95
CA ALA A 67 -16.42 15.77 18.13
C ALA A 67 -17.06 16.85 19.01
N ALA A 68 -17.78 16.45 20.06
CA ALA A 68 -18.39 17.37 21.02
C ALA A 68 -17.34 18.23 21.74
N THR A 69 -16.25 17.63 22.20
CA THR A 69 -15.16 18.34 22.91
C THR A 69 -14.48 19.39 22.04
N ALA A 70 -14.28 19.09 20.75
CA ALA A 70 -13.63 20.01 19.80
C ALA A 70 -14.59 21.02 19.15
N GLY A 71 -15.90 20.92 19.43
CA GLY A 71 -16.93 21.74 18.81
C GLY A 71 -17.09 21.47 17.32
N ALA A 72 -16.94 20.22 16.88
CA ALA A 72 -17.28 19.81 15.53
C ALA A 72 -18.81 19.65 15.40
N ASP A 73 -19.35 20.06 14.26
CA ASP A 73 -20.77 19.92 13.91
C ASP A 73 -21.02 18.79 12.89
N ALA A 74 -19.95 18.24 12.31
CA ALA A 74 -20.01 17.13 11.37
C ALA A 74 -18.87 16.12 11.58
N ILE A 75 -19.10 14.86 11.19
CA ILE A 75 -18.10 13.81 11.14
C ILE A 75 -17.94 13.30 9.71
N HIS A 76 -16.71 13.31 9.22
CA HIS A 76 -16.31 12.64 7.98
C HIS A 76 -15.56 11.35 8.32
N PRO A 77 -16.05 10.17 7.90
CA PRO A 77 -15.40 8.91 8.27
C PRO A 77 -14.16 8.58 7.43
N GLY A 78 -14.00 9.19 6.26
CA GLY A 78 -12.97 8.79 5.29
C GLY A 78 -13.32 7.42 4.70
N TYR A 79 -12.36 6.50 4.72
CA TYR A 79 -12.55 5.11 4.29
C TYR A 79 -11.95 4.14 5.31
N GLY A 80 -12.43 2.90 5.33
CA GLY A 80 -12.06 1.93 6.37
C GLY A 80 -12.54 2.36 7.77
N PHE A 81 -12.02 1.71 8.81
CA PHE A 81 -12.48 1.88 10.20
C PHE A 81 -14.01 1.78 10.30
N LEU A 82 -14.70 2.85 10.70
CA LEU A 82 -16.15 2.88 10.89
C LEU A 82 -16.92 3.50 9.70
N SER A 83 -16.29 3.73 8.55
CA SER A 83 -16.94 4.37 7.40
C SER A 83 -18.16 3.63 6.86
N GLU A 84 -18.19 2.32 7.02
CA GLU A 84 -19.27 1.44 6.55
C GLU A 84 -20.03 0.82 7.73
N ASN A 85 -19.92 1.42 8.93
CA ASN A 85 -20.61 0.97 10.12
C ASN A 85 -21.92 1.75 10.30
N ALA A 86 -23.04 1.08 10.01
CA ALA A 86 -24.36 1.67 10.15
C ALA A 86 -24.71 2.12 11.59
N ALA A 87 -24.27 1.37 12.60
CA ALA A 87 -24.51 1.73 14.00
C ALA A 87 -23.76 3.00 14.40
N PHE A 88 -22.56 3.21 13.85
CA PHE A 88 -21.81 4.45 14.04
C PHE A 88 -22.50 5.63 13.35
N ALA A 89 -22.88 5.48 12.08
CA ALA A 89 -23.59 6.54 11.34
C ALA A 89 -24.89 6.97 12.07
N ASP A 90 -25.65 6.00 12.58
CA ASP A 90 -26.84 6.24 13.40
C ASP A 90 -26.51 6.95 14.73
N ALA A 91 -25.46 6.52 15.43
CA ALA A 91 -25.02 7.15 16.68
C ALA A 91 -24.58 8.61 16.48
N VAL A 92 -23.88 8.91 15.38
CA VAL A 92 -23.50 10.29 15.00
C VAL A 92 -24.74 11.17 14.79
N GLN A 93 -25.73 10.67 14.05
CA GLN A 93 -26.98 11.40 13.81
C GLN A 93 -27.79 11.60 15.10
N ARG A 94 -27.88 10.58 15.97
CA ARG A 94 -28.53 10.68 17.28
C ARG A 94 -27.83 11.66 18.22
N ALA A 95 -26.52 11.86 18.07
CA ALA A 95 -25.77 12.88 18.79
C ALA A 95 -25.98 14.31 18.24
N GLY A 96 -26.79 14.47 17.18
CA GLY A 96 -27.07 15.76 16.55
C GLY A 96 -25.97 16.27 15.62
N LEU A 97 -25.01 15.42 15.27
CA LEU A 97 -23.92 15.73 14.35
C LEU A 97 -24.31 15.37 12.91
N VAL A 98 -23.79 16.12 11.93
CA VAL A 98 -23.96 15.79 10.51
C VAL A 98 -23.04 14.63 10.14
N TRP A 99 -23.63 13.54 9.65
CA TRP A 99 -22.89 12.44 9.03
C TRP A 99 -22.56 12.76 7.58
N ILE A 100 -21.27 12.89 7.25
CA ILE A 100 -20.80 13.10 5.87
C ILE A 100 -20.56 11.74 5.22
N GLY A 101 -21.64 11.11 4.80
CA GLY A 101 -21.63 9.78 4.19
C GLY A 101 -23.05 9.33 3.83
N PRO A 102 -23.22 8.08 3.39
CA PRO A 102 -24.51 7.58 2.98
C PRO A 102 -25.49 7.37 4.14
N PRO A 103 -26.80 7.29 3.84
CA PRO A 103 -27.83 7.06 4.86
C PRO A 103 -27.63 5.70 5.56
N VAL A 104 -27.99 5.63 6.84
CA VAL A 104 -27.87 4.41 7.67
C VAL A 104 -28.49 3.19 6.99
N ALA A 105 -29.71 3.34 6.44
CA ALA A 105 -30.42 2.25 5.77
C ALA A 105 -29.68 1.72 4.53
N ALA A 106 -29.00 2.59 3.78
CA ALA A 106 -28.21 2.18 2.62
C ALA A 106 -26.97 1.38 3.05
N VAL A 107 -26.26 1.82 4.09
CA VAL A 107 -25.12 1.09 4.67
C VAL A 107 -25.56 -0.27 5.19
N GLN A 108 -26.70 -0.36 5.89
CA GLN A 108 -27.24 -1.64 6.37
C GLN A 108 -27.60 -2.59 5.22
N SER A 109 -28.24 -2.06 4.17
CA SER A 109 -28.70 -2.86 3.04
C SER A 109 -27.54 -3.53 2.29
N MET A 110 -26.38 -2.87 2.27
CA MET A 110 -25.16 -3.37 1.60
C MET A 110 -24.22 -4.16 2.53
N GLY A 111 -24.58 -4.34 3.81
CA GLY A 111 -23.72 -5.06 4.78
C GLY A 111 -23.69 -6.58 4.62
N SER A 112 -24.72 -7.19 4.01
CA SER A 112 -24.77 -8.62 3.68
C SER A 112 -24.66 -8.83 2.17
N LYS A 113 -23.70 -9.64 1.73
CA LYS A 113 -23.47 -9.89 0.28
C LYS A 113 -24.65 -10.59 -0.38
N ILE A 114 -25.32 -11.48 0.35
CA ILE A 114 -26.48 -12.24 -0.15
C ILE A 114 -27.66 -11.28 -0.37
N GLU A 115 -28.01 -10.50 0.66
CA GLU A 115 -29.14 -9.56 0.55
C GLU A 115 -28.85 -8.42 -0.43
N ALA A 116 -27.60 -7.92 -0.47
CA ALA A 116 -27.17 -6.94 -1.45
C ALA A 116 -27.38 -7.45 -2.88
N LYS A 117 -26.99 -8.70 -3.18
CA LYS A 117 -27.18 -9.28 -4.51
C LYS A 117 -28.64 -9.48 -4.88
N LYS A 118 -29.48 -9.95 -3.96
CA LYS A 118 -30.92 -10.05 -4.21
C LYS A 118 -31.52 -8.69 -4.54
N LEU A 119 -31.11 -7.64 -3.82
CA LEU A 119 -31.55 -6.27 -4.08
C LEU A 119 -31.07 -5.77 -5.45
N MET A 120 -29.80 -6.00 -5.77
CA MET A 120 -29.22 -5.63 -7.08
C MET A 120 -29.88 -6.36 -8.25
N ALA A 121 -30.11 -7.67 -8.11
CA ALA A 121 -30.82 -8.46 -9.10
C ALA A 121 -32.26 -7.96 -9.33
N ALA A 122 -32.98 -7.64 -8.24
CA ALA A 122 -34.32 -7.06 -8.31
C ALA A 122 -34.32 -5.66 -8.96
N ALA A 123 -33.23 -4.91 -8.81
CA ALA A 123 -33.03 -3.61 -9.46
C ALA A 123 -32.59 -3.71 -10.93
N GLY A 124 -32.40 -4.93 -11.48
CA GLY A 124 -31.98 -5.15 -12.86
C GLY A 124 -30.48 -5.04 -13.09
N VAL A 125 -29.66 -5.04 -12.03
CA VAL A 125 -28.20 -5.05 -12.11
C VAL A 125 -27.73 -6.49 -12.37
N PRO A 126 -26.82 -6.74 -13.35
CA PRO A 126 -26.29 -8.07 -13.59
C PRO A 126 -25.56 -8.62 -12.35
N VAL A 127 -25.92 -9.84 -11.91
CA VAL A 127 -25.27 -10.54 -10.78
C VAL A 127 -24.85 -11.94 -11.20
N LEU A 128 -23.82 -12.49 -10.54
CA LEU A 128 -23.51 -13.92 -10.66
C LEU A 128 -24.55 -14.75 -9.90
N ALA A 129 -24.79 -15.97 -10.39
CA ALA A 129 -25.66 -16.91 -9.70
C ALA A 129 -25.01 -17.36 -8.38
N GLU A 130 -25.76 -17.25 -7.30
CA GLU A 130 -25.41 -17.83 -6.01
C GLU A 130 -25.66 -19.34 -6.05
N LEU A 131 -24.64 -20.11 -5.70
CA LEU A 131 -24.68 -21.56 -5.60
C LEU A 131 -24.53 -21.97 -4.15
N ASP A 132 -25.41 -22.85 -3.68
CA ASP A 132 -25.24 -23.52 -2.40
C ASP A 132 -24.05 -24.49 -2.51
N PRO A 133 -23.03 -24.40 -1.63
CA PRO A 133 -21.89 -25.31 -1.65
C PRO A 133 -22.25 -26.80 -1.72
N ASP A 134 -23.36 -27.21 -1.10
CA ASP A 134 -23.81 -28.62 -1.09
C ASP A 134 -24.37 -29.07 -2.46
N THR A 135 -24.67 -28.13 -3.35
CA THR A 135 -25.27 -28.37 -4.67
C THR A 135 -24.31 -28.20 -5.84
N VAL A 136 -23.08 -27.73 -5.57
CA VAL A 136 -22.05 -27.51 -6.60
C VAL A 136 -21.67 -28.84 -7.28
N THR A 137 -21.64 -28.83 -8.61
CA THR A 137 -21.26 -29.97 -9.44
C THR A 137 -19.96 -29.72 -10.19
N ALA A 138 -19.41 -30.75 -10.83
CA ALA A 138 -18.23 -30.60 -11.69
C ALA A 138 -18.43 -29.64 -12.87
N ALA A 139 -19.68 -29.39 -13.30
CA ALA A 139 -19.99 -28.45 -14.38
C ALA A 139 -19.91 -26.98 -13.93
N ASP A 140 -19.98 -26.72 -12.62
CA ASP A 140 -19.93 -25.38 -12.04
C ASP A 140 -18.50 -24.91 -11.76
N LEU A 141 -17.53 -25.83 -11.78
CA LEU A 141 -16.13 -25.54 -11.49
C LEU A 141 -15.44 -24.74 -12.63
N PRO A 142 -14.49 -23.86 -12.29
CA PRO A 142 -14.06 -23.50 -10.93
C PRO A 142 -15.06 -22.56 -10.24
N VAL A 143 -15.23 -22.76 -8.93
CA VAL A 143 -16.06 -21.89 -8.07
C VAL A 143 -15.21 -21.12 -7.07
N LEU A 144 -15.77 -20.02 -6.57
CA LEU A 144 -15.20 -19.16 -5.55
C LEU A 144 -16.11 -19.20 -4.33
N ILE A 145 -15.62 -19.71 -3.21
CA ILE A 145 -16.29 -19.65 -1.92
C ILE A 145 -16.14 -18.23 -1.38
N LYS A 146 -17.22 -17.66 -0.85
CA LYS A 146 -17.26 -16.34 -0.22
C LYS A 146 -18.02 -16.39 1.10
N ALA A 147 -17.55 -15.63 2.09
CA ALA A 147 -18.33 -15.34 3.30
C ALA A 147 -19.52 -14.41 2.97
N SER A 148 -20.66 -14.64 3.63
CA SER A 148 -21.86 -13.79 3.51
C SER A 148 -21.66 -12.39 4.12
N ALA A 149 -20.91 -12.32 5.22
CA ALA A 149 -20.59 -11.10 5.94
C ALA A 149 -19.13 -10.66 5.70
N GLY A 150 -18.89 -9.35 5.80
CA GLY A 150 -17.54 -8.76 5.76
C GLY A 150 -16.98 -8.45 4.36
N GLY A 151 -15.81 -7.81 4.32
CA GLY A 151 -15.15 -7.33 3.09
C GLY A 151 -13.66 -7.69 3.03
N GLY A 152 -12.99 -7.29 1.95
CA GLY A 152 -11.52 -7.38 1.82
C GLY A 152 -10.95 -8.78 1.57
N GLY A 153 -11.70 -9.67 0.92
CA GLY A 153 -11.17 -10.97 0.48
C GLY A 153 -11.01 -12.06 1.54
N ARG A 154 -11.28 -11.78 2.82
CA ARG A 154 -11.15 -12.76 3.92
C ARG A 154 -12.16 -13.90 3.76
N GLY A 155 -11.71 -15.13 3.94
CA GLY A 155 -12.51 -16.33 3.72
C GLY A 155 -12.78 -16.69 2.26
N MET A 156 -12.19 -15.97 1.29
CA MET A 156 -12.35 -16.29 -0.13
C MET A 156 -11.41 -17.40 -0.59
N ARG A 157 -11.96 -18.43 -1.22
CA ARG A 157 -11.19 -19.62 -1.66
C ARG A 157 -11.63 -20.08 -3.04
N VAL A 158 -10.66 -20.28 -3.93
CA VAL A 158 -10.93 -20.81 -5.28
C VAL A 158 -10.87 -22.33 -5.23
N VAL A 159 -11.97 -22.97 -5.62
CA VAL A 159 -12.06 -24.43 -5.70
C VAL A 159 -12.09 -24.85 -7.16
N ARG A 160 -11.06 -25.62 -7.56
CA ARG A 160 -10.90 -26.14 -8.92
C ARG A 160 -11.21 -27.63 -9.04
N ASP A 161 -11.24 -28.34 -7.91
CA ASP A 161 -11.52 -29.77 -7.80
C ASP A 161 -12.68 -29.99 -6.83
N LEU A 162 -13.68 -30.77 -7.26
CA LEU A 162 -14.87 -31.05 -6.47
C LEU A 162 -14.53 -31.81 -5.19
N ALA A 163 -13.47 -32.63 -5.20
CA ALA A 163 -13.05 -33.39 -4.02
C ALA A 163 -12.52 -32.48 -2.89
N ALA A 164 -12.00 -31.29 -3.24
CA ALA A 164 -11.50 -30.32 -2.26
C ALA A 164 -12.61 -29.46 -1.63
N LEU A 165 -13.79 -29.38 -2.27
CA LEU A 165 -14.86 -28.45 -1.90
C LEU A 165 -15.27 -28.56 -0.42
N PRO A 166 -15.55 -29.75 0.16
CA PRO A 166 -16.02 -29.82 1.55
C PRO A 166 -15.01 -29.25 2.56
N ALA A 167 -13.71 -29.56 2.38
CA ALA A 167 -12.65 -29.10 3.26
C ALA A 167 -12.45 -27.57 3.19
N GLU A 168 -12.52 -27.02 1.97
CA GLU A 168 -12.39 -25.57 1.75
C GLU A 168 -13.61 -24.80 2.30
N VAL A 169 -14.82 -25.36 2.20
CA VAL A 169 -16.04 -24.79 2.78
C VAL A 169 -15.93 -24.73 4.29
N GLU A 170 -15.59 -25.82 4.97
CA GLU A 170 -15.43 -25.81 6.42
C GLU A 170 -14.37 -24.81 6.88
N ALA A 171 -13.28 -24.69 6.12
CA ALA A 171 -12.22 -23.73 6.43
C ALA A 171 -12.68 -22.28 6.25
N ALA A 172 -13.44 -21.97 5.18
CA ALA A 172 -14.06 -20.66 4.99
C ALA A 172 -15.07 -20.33 6.11
N GLN A 173 -15.89 -21.29 6.54
CA GLN A 173 -16.86 -21.10 7.62
C GLN A 173 -16.17 -20.78 8.95
N ARG A 174 -15.09 -21.51 9.29
CA ARG A 174 -14.29 -21.24 10.51
C ARG A 174 -13.67 -19.85 10.48
N GLU A 175 -13.11 -19.45 9.33
CA GLU A 175 -12.51 -18.14 9.15
C GLU A 175 -13.56 -17.02 9.26
N SER A 176 -14.71 -17.18 8.60
CA SER A 176 -15.83 -16.23 8.65
C SER A 176 -16.40 -16.09 10.06
N GLN A 177 -16.58 -17.20 10.79
CA GLN A 177 -17.03 -17.20 12.18
C GLN A 177 -16.06 -16.44 13.09
N SER A 178 -14.76 -16.67 12.91
CA SER A 178 -13.71 -16.01 13.70
C SER A 178 -13.63 -14.51 13.40
N ALA A 179 -13.73 -14.13 12.13
CA ALA A 179 -13.55 -12.76 11.69
C ALA A 179 -14.81 -11.88 11.84
N PHE A 180 -16.00 -12.45 11.62
CA PHE A 180 -17.26 -11.71 11.49
C PHE A 180 -18.38 -12.20 12.41
N GLY A 181 -18.16 -13.30 13.14
CA GLY A 181 -19.18 -13.88 14.01
C GLY A 181 -20.29 -14.65 13.28
N ASP A 182 -20.18 -14.79 11.96
CA ASP A 182 -21.16 -15.43 11.08
C ASP A 182 -20.46 -16.51 10.22
N PRO A 183 -20.85 -17.80 10.32
CA PRO A 183 -20.22 -18.87 9.56
C PRO A 183 -20.81 -19.02 8.15
N THR A 184 -21.83 -18.26 7.75
CA THR A 184 -22.51 -18.45 6.46
C THR A 184 -21.58 -18.16 5.28
N VAL A 185 -21.49 -19.12 4.35
CA VAL A 185 -20.72 -19.03 3.10
C VAL A 185 -21.58 -19.46 1.91
N PHE A 186 -21.22 -18.98 0.72
CA PHE A 186 -21.86 -19.34 -0.55
C PHE A 186 -20.79 -19.49 -1.66
N CYS A 187 -21.16 -20.14 -2.76
CA CYS A 187 -20.29 -20.30 -3.93
C CYS A 187 -20.77 -19.45 -5.11
N GLU A 188 -19.84 -19.02 -5.95
CA GLU A 188 -20.13 -18.41 -7.25
C GLU A 188 -19.16 -18.91 -8.31
N ARG A 189 -19.52 -18.74 -9.58
CA ARG A 189 -18.59 -18.96 -10.70
C ARG A 189 -17.32 -18.12 -10.51
N TYR A 190 -16.17 -18.76 -10.60
CA TYR A 190 -14.88 -18.07 -10.53
C TYR A 190 -14.46 -17.52 -11.90
N LEU A 191 -14.09 -16.24 -11.95
CA LEU A 191 -13.56 -15.56 -13.14
C LEU A 191 -12.04 -15.42 -12.98
N ALA A 192 -11.28 -16.38 -13.50
CA ALA A 192 -9.85 -16.51 -13.24
C ALA A 192 -8.98 -15.36 -13.77
N ALA A 193 -9.36 -14.78 -14.91
CA ALA A 193 -8.74 -13.59 -15.51
C ALA A 193 -9.78 -12.48 -15.64
N GLY A 194 -10.47 -12.20 -14.53
CA GLY A 194 -11.46 -11.14 -14.48
C GLY A 194 -10.79 -9.76 -14.40
N HIS A 195 -11.48 -8.75 -14.94
CA HIS A 195 -11.15 -7.34 -14.80
C HIS A 195 -11.99 -6.75 -13.68
N HIS A 196 -11.34 -6.18 -12.67
CA HIS A 196 -12.02 -5.49 -11.58
C HIS A 196 -12.31 -4.06 -12.05
N ILE A 197 -13.57 -3.78 -12.39
CA ILE A 197 -14.02 -2.46 -12.83
C ILE A 197 -15.00 -1.91 -11.81
N GLU A 198 -14.89 -0.63 -11.51
CA GLU A 198 -15.77 0.02 -10.58
C GLU A 198 -16.27 1.36 -11.10
N VAL A 199 -17.46 1.76 -10.68
CA VAL A 199 -18.08 3.02 -11.10
C VAL A 199 -18.24 3.93 -9.89
N GLN A 200 -17.69 5.14 -10.00
CA GLN A 200 -17.92 6.18 -8.99
C GLN A 200 -19.37 6.63 -9.05
N VAL A 201 -20.05 6.68 -7.91
CA VAL A 201 -21.36 7.33 -7.80
C VAL A 201 -21.32 8.50 -6.84
N MET A 202 -22.14 9.52 -7.11
CA MET A 202 -22.41 10.63 -6.21
C MET A 202 -23.91 10.91 -6.27
N ALA A 203 -24.58 10.92 -5.13
CA ALA A 203 -26.01 11.16 -5.07
C ALA A 203 -26.36 12.23 -4.04
N ASP A 204 -27.40 13.02 -4.29
CA ASP A 204 -27.90 14.02 -3.36
C ASP A 204 -29.23 13.61 -2.70
N ARG A 205 -29.72 14.45 -1.78
CA ARG A 205 -31.02 14.24 -1.11
C ARG A 205 -32.22 14.67 -1.95
N HIS A 206 -31.98 15.19 -3.15
CA HIS A 206 -32.98 15.75 -4.06
C HIS A 206 -33.33 14.79 -5.21
N GLY A 207 -32.75 13.58 -5.20
CA GLY A 207 -33.03 12.49 -6.14
C GLY A 207 -32.06 12.42 -7.31
N THR A 208 -31.03 13.26 -7.35
CA THR A 208 -29.99 13.20 -8.38
C THR A 208 -29.00 12.09 -8.06
N VAL A 209 -28.72 11.22 -9.03
CA VAL A 209 -27.69 10.17 -8.93
C VAL A 209 -26.76 10.27 -10.14
N TRP A 210 -25.51 10.64 -9.89
CA TRP A 210 -24.45 10.64 -10.90
C TRP A 210 -23.70 9.32 -10.91
N ALA A 211 -23.36 8.86 -12.11
CA ALA A 211 -22.27 7.90 -12.34
C ALA A 211 -21.12 8.66 -13.00
N ILE A 212 -19.98 8.76 -12.31
CA ILE A 212 -18.87 9.66 -12.62
C ILE A 212 -17.70 8.88 -13.22
N GLY A 213 -17.96 8.18 -14.32
CA GLY A 213 -16.96 7.36 -14.99
C GLY A 213 -16.56 6.11 -14.21
N GLU A 214 -15.75 5.27 -14.87
CA GLU A 214 -15.26 4.02 -14.33
C GLU A 214 -13.76 4.05 -14.01
N ARG A 215 -13.35 3.15 -13.12
CA ARG A 215 -11.96 2.85 -12.82
C ARG A 215 -11.69 1.37 -13.03
N GLU A 216 -10.51 1.03 -13.55
CA GLU A 216 -10.01 -0.34 -13.59
C GLU A 216 -8.97 -0.53 -12.48
N CYS A 217 -9.23 -1.48 -11.59
CA CYS A 217 -8.42 -1.80 -10.42
C CYS A 217 -7.92 -3.25 -10.47
N SER A 218 -7.74 -3.80 -11.67
CA SER A 218 -7.39 -5.19 -11.91
C SER A 218 -6.03 -5.57 -11.33
N ILE A 219 -5.08 -4.63 -11.27
CA ILE A 219 -3.73 -4.88 -10.74
C ILE A 219 -3.78 -4.87 -9.22
N GLN A 220 -3.93 -6.07 -8.64
CA GLN A 220 -4.12 -6.27 -7.21
C GLN A 220 -3.31 -7.48 -6.70
N ARG A 221 -3.00 -7.48 -5.41
CA ARG A 221 -2.35 -8.60 -4.71
C ARG A 221 -3.26 -9.09 -3.60
N ARG A 222 -3.65 -10.37 -3.61
CA ARG A 222 -4.52 -10.97 -2.58
C ARG A 222 -5.75 -10.08 -2.27
N HIS A 223 -6.38 -9.54 -3.31
CA HIS A 223 -7.51 -8.59 -3.26
C HIS A 223 -7.18 -7.16 -2.76
N GLN A 224 -5.93 -6.85 -2.45
CA GLN A 224 -5.47 -5.48 -2.20
C GLN A 224 -5.11 -4.79 -3.52
N LYS A 225 -5.81 -3.70 -3.87
CA LYS A 225 -5.55 -2.90 -5.08
C LYS A 225 -4.18 -2.22 -4.99
N VAL A 226 -3.44 -2.21 -6.11
CA VAL A 226 -2.05 -1.71 -6.18
C VAL A 226 -1.90 -0.60 -7.22
N ILE A 227 -2.51 -0.77 -8.39
CA ILE A 227 -2.58 0.23 -9.46
C ILE A 227 -4.02 0.36 -9.94
N GLU A 228 -4.48 1.58 -10.02
CA GLU A 228 -5.83 1.96 -10.43
C GLU A 228 -5.75 2.97 -11.57
N GLU A 229 -6.68 2.89 -12.52
CA GLU A 229 -6.69 3.81 -13.65
C GLU A 229 -8.10 4.19 -14.10
N ALA A 230 -8.22 5.41 -14.60
CA ALA A 230 -9.44 5.96 -15.17
C ALA A 230 -9.12 6.68 -16.49
N PRO A 231 -9.89 6.47 -17.57
CA PRO A 231 -10.89 5.41 -17.76
C PRO A 231 -10.28 4.01 -17.85
N SER A 232 -11.12 2.97 -17.81
CA SER A 232 -10.71 1.57 -17.93
C SER A 232 -10.27 1.22 -19.37
N PRO A 233 -9.10 0.59 -19.56
CA PRO A 233 -8.70 0.04 -20.85
C PRO A 233 -9.69 -0.97 -21.43
N LEU A 234 -10.32 -1.82 -20.59
CA LEU A 234 -11.33 -2.78 -21.07
C LEU A 234 -12.59 -2.08 -21.56
N VAL A 235 -13.05 -1.06 -20.84
CA VAL A 235 -14.24 -0.30 -21.22
C VAL A 235 -13.99 0.51 -22.49
N GLU A 236 -12.80 1.12 -22.62
CA GLU A 236 -12.43 1.88 -23.81
C GLU A 236 -12.41 1.03 -25.09
N ARG A 237 -11.98 -0.24 -25.01
CA ARG A 237 -11.92 -1.15 -26.16
C ARG A 237 -13.21 -1.92 -26.42
N THR A 238 -14.18 -1.86 -25.50
CA THR A 238 -15.45 -2.61 -25.59
C THR A 238 -16.63 -1.68 -25.85
N PRO A 239 -17.16 -1.62 -27.09
CA PRO A 239 -18.25 -0.70 -27.44
C PRO A 239 -19.51 -0.90 -26.58
N GLY A 240 -20.06 0.20 -26.06
CA GLY A 240 -21.32 0.21 -25.28
C GLY A 240 -21.19 -0.30 -23.84
N MET A 241 -20.03 -0.82 -23.43
CA MET A 241 -19.82 -1.29 -22.06
C MET A 241 -19.93 -0.16 -21.03
N ARG A 242 -19.42 1.04 -21.36
CA ARG A 242 -19.50 2.21 -20.49
C ARG A 242 -20.94 2.55 -20.12
N ASP A 243 -21.80 2.70 -21.12
CA ASP A 243 -23.20 3.08 -20.88
C ASP A 243 -23.94 2.04 -20.04
N ARG A 244 -23.70 0.74 -20.31
CA ARG A 244 -24.23 -0.37 -19.50
C ARG A 244 -23.76 -0.31 -18.05
N LEU A 245 -22.47 -0.06 -17.81
CA LEU A 245 -21.89 0.06 -16.46
C LEU A 245 -22.46 1.28 -15.71
N MET A 246 -22.49 2.44 -16.36
CA MET A 246 -23.02 3.67 -15.76
C MET A 246 -24.50 3.52 -15.40
N GLU A 247 -25.28 2.85 -16.25
CA GLU A 247 -26.68 2.57 -15.97
C GLU A 247 -26.87 1.59 -14.81
N ALA A 248 -26.12 0.48 -14.81
CA ALA A 248 -26.14 -0.47 -13.71
C ALA A 248 -25.77 0.20 -12.37
N ALA A 249 -24.78 1.09 -12.34
CA ALA A 249 -24.39 1.82 -11.15
C ALA A 249 -25.46 2.82 -10.67
N ARG A 250 -26.14 3.52 -11.59
CA ARG A 250 -27.28 4.39 -11.25
C ARG A 250 -28.45 3.59 -10.68
N LEU A 251 -28.79 2.46 -11.28
CA LEU A 251 -29.83 1.56 -10.79
C LEU A 251 -29.51 1.04 -9.38
N ALA A 252 -28.26 0.60 -9.16
CA ALA A 252 -27.78 0.14 -7.86
C ALA A 252 -27.94 1.21 -6.76
N ALA A 253 -27.41 2.41 -7.01
CA ALA A 253 -27.49 3.53 -6.06
C ALA A 253 -28.93 4.00 -5.83
N GLY A 254 -29.75 4.05 -6.89
CA GLY A 254 -31.16 4.42 -6.80
C GLY A 254 -31.99 3.43 -5.97
N ALA A 255 -31.74 2.13 -6.13
CA ALA A 255 -32.49 1.07 -5.45
C ALA A 255 -32.36 1.11 -3.92
N ILE A 256 -31.26 1.64 -3.39
CA ILE A 256 -31.01 1.75 -1.95
C ILE A 256 -31.19 3.17 -1.39
N GLY A 257 -31.68 4.12 -2.21
CA GLY A 257 -31.84 5.52 -1.81
C GLY A 257 -30.51 6.15 -1.36
N TYR A 258 -29.44 5.91 -2.12
CA TYR A 258 -28.09 6.33 -1.75
C TYR A 258 -27.92 7.85 -1.72
N THR A 259 -26.97 8.35 -0.92
CA THR A 259 -26.57 9.77 -0.86
C THR A 259 -25.08 9.86 -0.55
N GLY A 260 -24.42 10.92 -1.00
CA GLY A 260 -22.97 11.10 -0.87
C GLY A 260 -22.19 10.28 -1.90
N ALA A 261 -20.89 10.11 -1.66
CA ALA A 261 -20.00 9.33 -2.51
C ALA A 261 -20.14 7.83 -2.23
N GLY A 262 -20.09 7.02 -3.28
CA GLY A 262 -20.05 5.56 -3.19
C GLY A 262 -19.39 4.96 -4.41
N THR A 263 -19.16 3.66 -4.40
CA THR A 263 -18.60 2.97 -5.57
C THR A 263 -19.27 1.62 -5.74
N VAL A 264 -19.72 1.36 -6.97
CA VAL A 264 -20.30 0.08 -7.36
C VAL A 264 -19.22 -0.73 -8.06
N GLU A 265 -18.84 -1.86 -7.48
CA GLU A 265 -17.77 -2.74 -7.98
C GLU A 265 -18.35 -3.86 -8.84
N PHE A 266 -17.68 -4.14 -9.95
CA PHE A 266 -18.02 -5.17 -10.92
C PHE A 266 -16.81 -6.04 -11.22
N MET A 267 -17.07 -7.31 -11.53
CA MET A 267 -16.11 -8.18 -12.18
C MET A 267 -16.54 -8.37 -13.63
N ALA A 268 -15.67 -8.03 -14.57
CA ALA A 268 -15.89 -8.21 -16.00
C ALA A 268 -15.00 -9.31 -16.57
N ASP A 269 -15.48 -10.02 -17.59
CA ASP A 269 -14.63 -10.84 -18.44
C ASP A 269 -14.06 -10.01 -19.60
N SER A 270 -13.10 -10.58 -20.33
CA SER A 270 -12.46 -9.91 -21.47
C SER A 270 -13.41 -9.70 -22.67
N ALA A 271 -14.61 -10.30 -22.67
CA ALA A 271 -15.64 -10.05 -23.68
C ALA A 271 -16.53 -8.86 -23.34
N GLY A 272 -16.40 -8.31 -22.12
CA GLY A 272 -17.14 -7.14 -21.65
C GLY A 272 -18.44 -7.48 -20.93
N GLU A 273 -18.71 -8.76 -20.64
CA GLU A 273 -19.79 -9.14 -19.74
C GLU A 273 -19.33 -8.93 -18.30
N PHE A 274 -20.16 -8.25 -17.51
CA PHE A 274 -19.81 -7.83 -16.17
C PHE A 274 -20.91 -8.17 -15.17
N PHE A 275 -20.49 -8.38 -13.93
CA PHE A 275 -21.36 -8.80 -12.84
C PHE A 275 -21.03 -8.00 -11.58
N PHE A 276 -22.07 -7.56 -10.88
CA PHE A 276 -21.97 -6.85 -9.62
C PHE A 276 -21.28 -7.73 -8.57
N LEU A 277 -20.28 -7.15 -7.91
CA LEU A 277 -19.58 -7.75 -6.78
C LEU A 277 -20.16 -7.25 -5.47
N GLU A 278 -20.03 -5.95 -5.24
CA GLU A 278 -20.46 -5.26 -4.04
C GLU A 278 -20.57 -3.75 -4.29
N MET A 279 -21.15 -3.03 -3.34
CA MET A 279 -21.15 -1.56 -3.34
C MET A 279 -20.48 -1.09 -2.07
N ASN A 280 -19.36 -0.39 -2.22
CA ASN A 280 -18.66 0.23 -1.11
C ASN A 280 -19.36 1.54 -0.76
N THR A 281 -19.86 1.62 0.47
CA THR A 281 -20.74 2.71 0.92
C THR A 281 -19.93 3.86 1.52
N ARG A 282 -18.91 4.29 0.77
CA ARG A 282 -17.89 5.27 1.20
C ARG A 282 -17.15 5.87 0.00
N LEU A 283 -16.33 6.88 0.28
CA LEU A 283 -15.29 7.31 -0.65
C LEU A 283 -14.29 6.16 -0.85
N GLN A 284 -13.88 5.90 -2.09
CA GLN A 284 -12.81 4.95 -2.38
C GLN A 284 -11.42 5.58 -2.23
N VAL A 285 -10.41 4.75 -1.98
CA VAL A 285 -9.02 5.21 -1.79
C VAL A 285 -8.51 5.88 -3.07
N GLU A 286 -8.82 5.23 -4.19
CA GLU A 286 -8.52 5.51 -5.58
C GLU A 286 -9.44 6.56 -6.24
N HIS A 287 -10.24 7.27 -5.45
CA HIS A 287 -11.03 8.40 -5.98
C HIS A 287 -10.21 9.47 -6.73
N PRO A 288 -8.90 9.72 -6.46
CA PRO A 288 -8.15 10.74 -7.18
C PRO A 288 -8.11 10.53 -8.69
N VAL A 289 -8.08 9.29 -9.22
CA VAL A 289 -8.08 9.09 -10.68
C VAL A 289 -9.39 9.57 -11.33
N THR A 290 -10.51 9.48 -10.61
CA THR A 290 -11.78 10.08 -11.03
C THR A 290 -11.73 11.59 -10.94
N GLU A 291 -11.15 12.16 -9.88
CA GLU A 291 -10.97 13.61 -9.74
C GLU A 291 -10.11 14.19 -10.86
N GLU A 292 -8.99 13.56 -11.20
CA GLU A 292 -8.08 14.05 -12.24
C GLU A 292 -8.71 14.01 -13.64
N THR A 293 -9.56 13.02 -13.92
CA THR A 293 -10.24 12.92 -15.21
C THR A 293 -11.47 13.83 -15.33
N THR A 294 -12.09 14.22 -14.22
CA THR A 294 -13.35 14.99 -14.23
C THR A 294 -13.18 16.45 -13.79
N GLY A 295 -12.09 16.76 -13.10
CA GLY A 295 -11.85 18.05 -12.45
C GLY A 295 -12.65 18.28 -11.17
N LEU A 296 -13.41 17.27 -10.70
CA LEU A 296 -14.17 17.35 -9.46
C LEU A 296 -13.26 17.21 -8.22
N ASP A 297 -13.70 17.77 -7.11
CA ASP A 297 -13.25 17.37 -5.77
C ASP A 297 -14.40 16.59 -5.12
N LEU A 298 -14.26 15.27 -4.97
CA LEU A 298 -15.34 14.43 -4.46
C LEU A 298 -15.59 14.66 -2.96
N VAL A 299 -14.56 15.04 -2.20
CA VAL A 299 -14.72 15.38 -0.78
C VAL A 299 -15.51 16.68 -0.63
N GLU A 300 -15.29 17.65 -1.53
CA GLU A 300 -16.08 18.90 -1.56
C GLU A 300 -17.56 18.58 -1.81
N LEU A 301 -17.85 17.77 -2.83
CA LEU A 301 -19.22 17.33 -3.12
C LEU A 301 -19.85 16.55 -1.95
N GLN A 302 -19.10 15.71 -1.24
CA GLN A 302 -19.60 15.01 -0.06
C GLN A 302 -20.04 16.01 1.04
N ILE A 303 -19.23 17.04 1.29
CA ILE A 303 -19.53 18.08 2.28
C ILE A 303 -20.74 18.90 1.85
N GLU A 304 -20.80 19.34 0.59
CA GLU A 304 -21.90 20.13 0.05
C GLU A 304 -23.23 19.36 0.10
N VAL A 305 -23.24 18.10 -0.34
CA VAL A 305 -24.43 17.23 -0.27
C VAL A 305 -24.85 16.99 1.18
N ALA A 306 -23.90 16.80 2.10
CA ALA A 306 -24.20 16.65 3.52
C ALA A 306 -24.80 17.93 4.12
N ASP A 307 -24.41 19.11 3.62
CA ASP A 307 -25.00 20.42 3.99
C ASP A 307 -26.32 20.73 3.25
N GLY A 308 -26.80 19.79 2.42
CA GLY A 308 -28.11 19.84 1.77
C GLY A 308 -28.12 20.42 0.36
N MET A 309 -26.96 20.66 -0.25
CA MET A 309 -26.87 21.15 -1.63
C MET A 309 -27.38 20.09 -2.62
N ALA A 310 -27.97 20.58 -3.72
CA ALA A 310 -28.36 19.77 -4.86
C ALA A 310 -27.23 19.69 -5.88
N LEU A 311 -27.00 18.49 -6.41
CA LEU A 311 -26.10 18.30 -7.52
C LEU A 311 -26.72 18.91 -8.79
N PRO A 312 -25.90 19.47 -9.69
CA PRO A 312 -26.35 19.78 -11.04
C PRO A 312 -26.96 18.56 -11.75
N ALA A 313 -27.75 18.79 -12.79
CA ALA A 313 -28.43 17.69 -13.49
C ALA A 313 -27.49 16.65 -14.12
N GLN A 314 -26.25 17.03 -14.46
CA GLN A 314 -25.27 16.17 -15.12
C GLN A 314 -23.88 16.38 -14.49
N PRO A 315 -23.09 15.30 -14.34
CA PRO A 315 -21.69 15.42 -13.95
C PRO A 315 -20.83 16.00 -15.10
N PRO A 316 -19.64 16.56 -14.80
CA PRO A 316 -18.65 16.89 -15.81
C PRO A 316 -18.23 15.65 -16.61
N ALA A 317 -17.95 15.83 -17.89
CA ALA A 317 -17.42 14.76 -18.74
C ALA A 317 -15.97 14.44 -18.35
N ALA A 318 -15.64 13.15 -18.28
CA ALA A 318 -14.28 12.68 -18.10
C ALA A 318 -13.40 13.03 -19.31
N GLN A 319 -12.17 13.44 -19.06
CA GLN A 319 -11.18 13.82 -20.06
C GLN A 319 -9.80 13.27 -19.69
N GLY A 320 -9.01 12.92 -20.70
CA GLY A 320 -7.66 12.39 -20.50
C GLY A 320 -7.66 11.04 -19.77
N TYR A 321 -6.51 10.73 -19.17
CA TYR A 321 -6.26 9.48 -18.46
C TYR A 321 -5.51 9.78 -17.18
N SER A 322 -5.90 9.09 -16.11
CA SER A 322 -5.22 9.13 -14.83
C SER A 322 -4.90 7.72 -14.36
N ILE A 323 -3.71 7.56 -13.77
CA ILE A 323 -3.24 6.31 -13.18
C ILE A 323 -2.72 6.64 -11.79
N GLU A 324 -3.16 5.90 -10.79
CA GLU A 324 -2.71 5.94 -9.41
C GLU A 324 -1.90 4.69 -9.09
N ALA A 325 -0.88 4.86 -8.25
CA ALA A 325 -0.13 3.77 -7.67
C ALA A 325 -0.09 3.93 -6.14
N ARG A 326 -0.46 2.87 -5.43
CA ARG A 326 -0.34 2.81 -3.97
C ARG A 326 1.08 2.44 -3.56
N LEU A 327 1.79 3.41 -3.00
CA LEU A 327 3.12 3.22 -2.46
C LEU A 327 2.99 2.65 -1.03
N TYR A 328 3.36 1.38 -0.88
CA TYR A 328 3.29 0.63 0.36
C TYR A 328 4.66 0.41 0.97
N ALA A 329 4.74 0.45 2.30
CA ALA A 329 5.85 -0.07 3.09
C ALA A 329 5.78 -1.61 3.15
N GLU A 330 5.99 -2.25 2.01
CA GLU A 330 6.02 -3.71 1.86
C GLU A 330 7.18 -4.10 0.94
N ASP A 331 7.68 -5.33 1.08
CA ASP A 331 8.71 -5.89 0.19
C ASP A 331 8.14 -7.03 -0.67
N PRO A 332 7.66 -6.74 -1.91
CA PRO A 332 7.08 -7.76 -2.78
C PRO A 332 8.00 -8.94 -3.10
N ALA A 333 9.32 -8.74 -3.10
CA ALA A 333 10.28 -9.81 -3.37
C ALA A 333 10.35 -10.83 -2.21
N LYS A 334 9.95 -10.42 -1.00
CA LYS A 334 9.89 -11.27 0.20
C LYS A 334 8.45 -11.63 0.57
N ASP A 335 7.66 -12.06 -0.41
CA ASP A 335 6.22 -12.35 -0.26
C ASP A 335 5.47 -11.18 0.40
N TRP A 336 5.84 -9.96 -0.01
CA TRP A 336 5.22 -8.71 0.42
C TRP A 336 5.22 -8.50 1.93
N GLN A 337 6.32 -8.85 2.59
CA GLN A 337 6.50 -8.62 4.02
C GLN A 337 6.35 -7.13 4.35
N PRO A 338 5.40 -6.76 5.23
CA PRO A 338 5.27 -5.41 5.72
C PRO A 338 6.55 -4.88 6.39
N GLN A 339 6.80 -3.59 6.19
CA GLN A 339 7.98 -2.87 6.67
C GLN A 339 7.55 -1.82 7.68
N ALA A 340 8.25 -1.75 8.80
CA ALA A 340 8.07 -0.73 9.82
C ALA A 340 9.39 -0.04 10.12
N GLY A 341 9.33 1.16 10.68
CA GLY A 341 10.51 1.96 11.02
C GLY A 341 10.38 3.41 10.61
N THR A 342 11.48 4.15 10.78
CA THR A 342 11.51 5.59 10.46
C THR A 342 11.73 5.79 8.96
N VAL A 343 10.92 6.66 8.36
CA VAL A 343 11.17 7.24 7.05
C VAL A 343 12.06 8.46 7.25
N HIS A 344 13.35 8.34 6.95
CA HIS A 344 14.30 9.42 7.12
C HIS A 344 14.13 10.54 6.08
N HIS A 345 13.74 10.18 4.87
CA HIS A 345 13.49 11.12 3.78
C HIS A 345 12.44 10.57 2.84
N PHE A 346 11.52 11.42 2.40
CA PHE A 346 10.44 11.10 1.50
C PHE A 346 10.23 12.23 0.49
N GLU A 347 10.55 11.95 -0.77
CA GLU A 347 10.33 12.87 -1.88
C GLU A 347 9.86 12.10 -3.12
N ILE A 348 8.81 12.61 -3.76
CA ILE A 348 8.43 12.22 -5.13
C ILE A 348 8.78 13.38 -6.08
N PRO A 349 9.97 13.38 -6.72
CA PRO A 349 10.40 14.49 -7.54
C PRO A 349 9.45 14.76 -8.70
N GLY A 350 9.04 16.02 -8.86
CA GLY A 350 8.14 16.45 -9.93
C GLY A 350 6.65 16.32 -9.61
N ALA A 351 6.28 15.91 -8.39
CA ALA A 351 4.93 16.11 -7.88
C ALA A 351 4.61 17.61 -7.90
N ARG A 352 3.52 18.00 -8.59
CA ARG A 352 3.13 19.40 -8.82
C ARG A 352 2.17 19.93 -7.75
N THR A 353 1.50 19.03 -7.06
CA THR A 353 0.45 19.33 -6.09
C THR A 353 0.37 18.21 -5.06
N GLU A 354 -0.05 18.55 -3.85
CA GLU A 354 -0.38 17.60 -2.78
C GLU A 354 -1.88 17.73 -2.48
N PHE A 355 -2.65 16.63 -2.55
CA PHE A 355 -4.11 16.57 -2.32
C PHE A 355 -5.04 17.42 -3.22
N GLY A 356 -4.50 18.29 -4.09
CA GLY A 356 -5.27 19.06 -5.06
C GLY A 356 -5.23 18.46 -6.47
N THR A 357 -6.19 18.83 -7.32
CA THR A 357 -6.24 18.37 -8.73
C THR A 357 -5.18 19.04 -9.60
N LEU A 358 -4.69 18.33 -10.64
CA LEU A 358 -3.62 18.83 -11.51
C LEU A 358 -4.11 19.81 -12.57
N GLY A 359 -5.25 19.50 -13.22
CA GLY A 359 -5.79 20.24 -14.38
C GLY A 359 -4.93 20.21 -15.66
N GLN A 360 -3.76 19.58 -15.61
CA GLN A 360 -2.81 19.47 -16.72
C GLN A 360 -1.87 18.28 -16.50
N THR A 361 -1.09 17.90 -17.51
CA THR A 361 -0.15 16.78 -17.39
C THR A 361 0.82 16.96 -16.22
N GLY A 362 0.87 15.97 -15.32
CA GLY A 362 1.70 16.04 -14.12
C GLY A 362 1.46 14.88 -13.16
N VAL A 363 2.04 15.02 -11.97
CA VAL A 363 1.92 14.06 -10.87
C VAL A 363 1.37 14.78 -9.64
N ARG A 364 0.35 14.21 -9.03
CA ARG A 364 -0.24 14.56 -7.74
C ARG A 364 0.25 13.55 -6.70
N LEU A 365 0.46 14.02 -5.48
CA LEU A 365 0.88 13.20 -4.35
C LEU A 365 -0.14 13.34 -3.22
N ASP A 366 -0.72 12.24 -2.76
CA ASP A 366 -1.54 12.23 -1.55
C ASP A 366 -0.80 11.38 -0.52
N SER A 367 -0.05 12.02 0.39
CA SER A 367 0.88 11.32 1.30
C SER A 367 0.33 11.22 2.73
N GLY A 368 0.52 10.09 3.39
CA GLY A 368 0.28 9.93 4.82
C GLY A 368 1.50 10.25 5.68
N ILE A 369 2.67 10.44 5.06
CA ILE A 369 3.97 10.57 5.69
C ILE A 369 4.76 11.79 5.20
N VAL A 370 5.71 12.22 6.00
CA VAL A 370 6.75 13.23 5.71
C VAL A 370 8.09 12.78 6.27
N ASP A 371 9.18 13.51 5.98
CA ASP A 371 10.50 13.27 6.58
C ASP A 371 10.41 13.12 8.12
N GLY A 372 11.01 12.05 8.64
CA GLY A 372 11.01 11.71 10.06
C GLY A 372 9.78 10.92 10.54
N SER A 373 8.81 10.65 9.69
CA SER A 373 7.62 9.86 10.07
C SER A 373 7.99 8.45 10.50
N ALA A 374 7.28 7.90 11.49
CA ALA A 374 7.40 6.51 11.91
C ALA A 374 6.27 5.68 11.29
N VAL A 375 6.64 4.64 10.54
CA VAL A 375 5.70 3.63 10.04
C VAL A 375 5.56 2.58 11.14
N SER A 376 4.38 2.54 11.77
CA SER A 376 4.08 1.62 12.87
C SER A 376 3.49 0.30 12.37
N VAL A 377 3.63 -0.77 13.15
CA VAL A 377 3.01 -2.08 12.89
C VAL A 377 1.49 -2.13 13.12
N PHE A 378 0.89 -1.08 13.70
CA PHE A 378 -0.51 -1.08 14.14
C PHE A 378 -1.52 -0.81 13.03
N TYR A 379 -1.08 -0.31 11.87
CA TYR A 379 -1.97 0.18 10.83
C TYR A 379 -1.55 -0.29 9.44
N ASP A 380 -2.36 0.08 8.46
CA ASP A 380 -2.12 -0.17 7.03
C ASP A 380 -0.76 0.41 6.57
N PRO A 381 0.00 -0.31 5.72
CA PRO A 381 1.34 0.09 5.27
C PRO A 381 1.36 1.17 4.19
N MET A 382 0.21 1.71 3.75
CA MET A 382 0.18 2.69 2.68
C MET A 382 0.85 3.99 3.13
N LEU A 383 1.93 4.34 2.44
CA LEU A 383 2.69 5.56 2.68
C LEU A 383 2.06 6.73 1.95
N ALA A 384 1.75 6.53 0.67
CA ALA A 384 1.21 7.57 -0.20
C ALA A 384 0.50 6.97 -1.42
N LYS A 385 -0.33 7.78 -2.05
CA LYS A 385 -0.85 7.56 -3.40
C LYS A 385 -0.11 8.50 -4.33
N VAL A 386 0.45 7.95 -5.40
CA VAL A 386 1.13 8.74 -6.45
C VAL A 386 0.27 8.67 -7.69
N ILE A 387 -0.27 9.82 -8.11
CA ILE A 387 -1.30 9.90 -9.13
C ILE A 387 -0.77 10.69 -10.31
N SER A 388 -0.93 10.16 -11.51
CA SER A 388 -0.57 10.84 -12.74
C SER A 388 -1.82 11.26 -13.50
N PHE A 389 -1.68 12.31 -14.29
CA PHE A 389 -2.67 12.68 -15.30
C PHE A 389 -1.99 13.04 -16.61
N ALA A 390 -2.55 12.62 -17.75
CA ALA A 390 -2.13 13.04 -19.07
C ALA A 390 -3.24 12.87 -20.13
N PRO A 391 -3.15 13.56 -21.28
CA PRO A 391 -4.08 13.37 -22.40
C PRO A 391 -4.12 11.95 -22.99
N THR A 392 -3.08 11.13 -22.77
CA THR A 392 -3.04 9.74 -23.23
C THR A 392 -2.58 8.81 -22.12
N ARG A 393 -3.17 7.61 -22.06
CA ARG A 393 -2.84 6.57 -21.08
C ARG A 393 -1.34 6.26 -21.02
N ARG A 394 -0.71 6.04 -22.18
CA ARG A 394 0.73 5.76 -22.26
C ARG A 394 1.58 6.90 -21.69
N ARG A 395 1.14 8.16 -21.85
CA ARG A 395 1.84 9.30 -21.25
C ARG A 395 1.64 9.34 -19.73
N ALA A 396 0.44 9.06 -19.22
CA ALA A 396 0.16 8.97 -17.79
C ALA A 396 1.03 7.89 -17.12
N ALA A 397 1.07 6.68 -17.71
CA ALA A 397 1.93 5.59 -17.24
C ALA A 397 3.42 5.97 -17.25
N ALA A 398 3.88 6.61 -18.33
CA ALA A 398 5.28 7.02 -18.45
C ALA A 398 5.69 8.04 -17.38
N ILE A 399 4.90 9.08 -17.15
CA ILE A 399 5.25 10.10 -16.13
C ILE A 399 5.14 9.54 -14.70
N LEU A 400 4.20 8.62 -14.45
CA LEU A 400 4.07 7.97 -13.14
C LEU A 400 5.27 7.07 -12.85
N ALA A 401 5.63 6.20 -13.81
CA ALA A 401 6.79 5.32 -13.68
C ALA A 401 8.08 6.11 -13.47
N ASP A 402 8.19 7.27 -14.14
CA ASP A 402 9.35 8.14 -14.08
C ASP A 402 9.45 8.90 -12.75
N ALA A 403 8.33 9.36 -12.20
CA ALA A 403 8.26 9.96 -10.86
C ALA A 403 8.60 8.93 -9.77
N LEU A 404 8.03 7.72 -9.85
CA LEU A 404 8.32 6.63 -8.91
C LEU A 404 9.77 6.15 -9.02
N ALA A 405 10.34 6.04 -10.23
CA ALA A 405 11.73 5.63 -10.42
C ALA A 405 12.74 6.61 -9.79
N ARG A 406 12.37 7.90 -9.71
CA ARG A 406 13.18 8.95 -9.08
C ARG A 406 12.80 9.25 -7.63
N ALA A 407 11.78 8.56 -7.10
CA ALA A 407 11.34 8.75 -5.72
C ALA A 407 12.48 8.45 -4.75
N ARG A 408 12.77 9.41 -3.87
CA ARG A 408 13.76 9.28 -2.80
C ARG A 408 13.03 8.88 -1.53
N ILE A 409 13.21 7.62 -1.15
CA ILE A 409 12.53 7.03 0.01
C ILE A 409 13.61 6.36 0.84
N HIS A 410 13.98 7.00 1.95
CA HIS A 410 15.03 6.53 2.84
C HIS A 410 14.42 6.00 4.14
N GLY A 411 14.82 4.81 4.56
CA GLY A 411 14.28 4.13 5.74
C GLY A 411 13.67 2.78 5.36
N VAL A 412 12.34 2.69 5.44
CA VAL A 412 11.59 1.46 5.17
C VAL A 412 11.71 0.98 3.72
N GLY A 413 11.70 -0.34 3.52
CA GLY A 413 11.53 -0.94 2.19
C GLY A 413 10.14 -0.64 1.62
N THR A 414 10.00 -0.59 0.30
CA THR A 414 8.73 -0.29 -0.36
C THR A 414 8.50 -1.11 -1.61
N ASN A 415 7.25 -1.18 -2.04
CA ASN A 415 6.84 -1.82 -3.30
C ASN A 415 7.20 -0.98 -4.56
N ARG A 416 7.96 0.12 -4.42
CA ARG A 416 8.28 1.06 -5.52
C ARG A 416 8.79 0.37 -6.79
N HIS A 417 9.70 -0.60 -6.67
CA HIS A 417 10.28 -1.28 -7.83
C HIS A 417 9.22 -2.03 -8.63
N LEU A 418 8.32 -2.74 -7.93
CA LEU A 418 7.15 -3.38 -8.52
C LEU A 418 6.31 -2.38 -9.30
N LEU A 419 5.95 -1.26 -8.70
CA LEU A 419 5.12 -0.23 -9.33
C LEU A 419 5.76 0.28 -10.63
N VAL A 420 7.05 0.63 -10.59
CA VAL A 420 7.79 1.12 -11.78
C VAL A 420 7.81 0.07 -12.89
N ASN A 421 8.07 -1.20 -12.54
CA ASN A 421 8.20 -2.28 -13.50
C ASN A 421 6.85 -2.62 -14.13
N VAL A 422 5.76 -2.65 -13.35
CA VAL A 422 4.40 -2.85 -13.88
C VAL A 422 4.02 -1.73 -14.86
N LEU A 423 4.23 -0.46 -14.50
CA LEU A 423 3.88 0.68 -15.36
C LEU A 423 4.69 0.73 -16.67
N ARG A 424 5.86 0.07 -16.71
CA ARG A 424 6.71 -0.08 -17.90
C ARG A 424 6.49 -1.39 -18.65
N HIS A 425 5.76 -2.33 -18.07
CA HIS A 425 5.54 -3.65 -18.65
C HIS A 425 4.69 -3.56 -19.92
N GLN A 426 5.03 -4.32 -20.96
CA GLN A 426 4.34 -4.22 -22.26
C GLN A 426 2.87 -4.62 -22.17
N ALA A 427 2.53 -5.65 -21.39
CA ALA A 427 1.13 -6.07 -21.19
C ALA A 427 0.31 -4.96 -20.49
N PHE A 428 0.87 -4.32 -19.46
CA PHE A 428 0.22 -3.18 -18.82
C PHE A 428 -0.01 -2.05 -19.82
N LEU A 429 1.01 -1.68 -20.62
CA LEU A 429 0.91 -0.62 -21.62
C LEU A 429 -0.07 -0.95 -22.77
N ALA A 430 -0.28 -2.23 -23.07
CA ALA A 430 -1.28 -2.70 -24.03
C ALA A 430 -2.72 -2.67 -23.47
N GLY A 431 -2.87 -2.58 -22.14
CA GLY A 431 -4.18 -2.66 -21.47
C GLY A 431 -4.62 -4.11 -21.19
N ASP A 432 -3.69 -5.07 -21.28
CA ASP A 432 -3.89 -6.47 -20.95
C ASP A 432 -3.72 -6.66 -19.43
N THR A 433 -4.65 -6.06 -18.69
CA THR A 433 -4.63 -5.93 -17.22
C THR A 433 -5.75 -6.74 -16.59
N ASP A 434 -5.45 -7.93 -16.08
CA ASP A 434 -6.41 -8.75 -15.34
C ASP A 434 -5.97 -8.98 -13.89
N THR A 435 -6.86 -9.59 -13.09
CA THR A 435 -6.59 -9.90 -11.68
C THR A 435 -5.53 -10.96 -11.43
N ALA A 436 -5.06 -11.65 -12.48
CA ALA A 436 -3.99 -12.64 -12.44
C ALA A 436 -2.65 -12.07 -12.95
N PHE A 437 -2.54 -10.76 -13.18
CA PHE A 437 -1.36 -10.12 -13.81
C PHE A 437 -0.02 -10.49 -13.14
N PHE A 438 0.05 -10.49 -11.80
CA PHE A 438 1.28 -10.83 -11.09
C PHE A 438 1.66 -12.30 -11.21
N ASP A 439 0.68 -13.20 -11.23
CA ASP A 439 0.92 -14.64 -11.43
C ASP A 439 1.36 -14.92 -12.87
N THR A 440 0.74 -14.24 -13.84
CA THR A 440 1.02 -14.39 -15.27
C THR A 440 2.39 -13.86 -15.67
N HIS A 441 2.82 -12.74 -15.09
CA HIS A 441 4.06 -12.04 -15.47
C HIS A 441 5.22 -12.19 -14.47
N GLY A 442 5.04 -12.99 -13.42
CA GLY A 442 6.08 -13.30 -12.46
C GLY A 442 6.35 -12.17 -11.46
N LEU A 443 5.85 -12.33 -10.23
CA LEU A 443 6.04 -11.34 -9.15
C LEU A 443 7.53 -11.05 -8.87
N ALA A 444 8.40 -12.06 -8.92
CA ALA A 444 9.82 -11.89 -8.64
C ALA A 444 10.51 -10.95 -9.66
N ASP A 445 10.19 -11.11 -10.95
CA ASP A 445 10.74 -10.28 -12.02
C ASP A 445 10.19 -8.85 -11.93
N LEU A 446 8.88 -8.72 -11.65
CA LEU A 446 8.26 -7.41 -11.47
C LEU A 446 8.81 -6.70 -10.23
N ALA A 447 9.12 -7.41 -9.14
CA ALA A 447 9.65 -6.83 -7.91
C ALA A 447 11.15 -6.50 -7.96
N ALA A 448 11.88 -6.98 -8.98
CA ALA A 448 13.33 -6.87 -9.04
C ALA A 448 13.82 -5.43 -9.10
N ALA A 449 14.90 -5.15 -8.37
CA ALA A 449 15.63 -3.89 -8.48
C ALA A 449 16.34 -3.81 -9.86
N PRO A 450 16.62 -2.59 -10.38
CA PRO A 450 17.30 -2.46 -11.65
C PRO A 450 18.71 -3.06 -11.58
N ALA A 451 19.04 -3.91 -12.56
CA ALA A 451 20.34 -4.58 -12.63
C ALA A 451 21.51 -3.58 -12.69
N GLY A 452 22.63 -3.92 -12.06
CA GLY A 452 23.87 -3.12 -12.10
C GLY A 452 23.87 -1.84 -11.24
N THR A 453 22.78 -1.55 -10.52
CA THR A 453 22.69 -0.36 -9.65
C THR A 453 23.53 -0.48 -8.38
N ALA A 454 23.58 -1.66 -7.77
CA ALA A 454 24.22 -1.90 -6.47
C ALA A 454 25.71 -1.56 -6.48
N ALA A 455 26.48 -2.08 -7.45
CA ALA A 455 27.93 -1.90 -7.51
C ALA A 455 28.36 -0.43 -7.67
N LEU A 456 27.75 0.30 -8.63
CA LEU A 456 28.04 1.73 -8.83
C LEU A 456 27.57 2.58 -7.65
N SER A 457 26.43 2.23 -7.04
CA SER A 457 25.95 2.91 -5.84
C SER A 457 26.86 2.68 -4.63
N ALA A 458 27.36 1.45 -4.44
CA ALA A 458 28.31 1.12 -3.40
C ALA A 458 29.66 1.82 -3.61
N LEU A 459 30.11 1.96 -4.86
CA LEU A 459 31.26 2.80 -5.19
C LEU A 459 31.03 4.27 -4.80
N ALA A 460 29.89 4.85 -5.18
CA ALA A 460 29.55 6.22 -4.81
C ALA A 460 29.48 6.39 -3.28
N ALA A 461 28.86 5.45 -2.56
CA ALA A 461 28.82 5.42 -1.10
C ALA A 461 30.22 5.37 -0.48
N ALA A 462 31.11 4.50 -0.97
CA ALA A 462 32.49 4.38 -0.48
C ALA A 462 33.28 5.70 -0.64
N LEU A 463 33.10 6.38 -1.78
CA LEU A 463 33.76 7.64 -2.08
C LEU A 463 33.19 8.79 -1.24
N ALA A 464 31.87 8.86 -1.07
CA ALA A 464 31.21 9.82 -0.18
C ALA A 464 31.67 9.62 1.28
N ASP A 465 31.80 8.37 1.73
CA ASP A 465 32.35 8.04 3.04
C ASP A 465 33.81 8.48 3.19
N ALA A 466 34.63 8.30 2.15
CA ALA A 466 36.01 8.78 2.15
C ALA A 466 36.06 10.32 2.31
N ALA A 467 35.19 11.03 1.58
CA ALA A 467 35.08 12.48 1.65
C ALA A 467 34.57 12.95 3.02
N HIS A 468 33.57 12.29 3.59
CA HIS A 468 33.03 12.58 4.92
C HIS A 468 34.08 12.36 6.03
N ASN A 469 34.77 11.22 5.99
CA ASN A 469 35.83 10.91 6.96
C ASN A 469 36.96 11.94 6.88
N ARG A 470 37.28 12.42 5.68
CA ARG A 470 38.29 13.47 5.50
C ARG A 470 37.81 14.82 6.03
N SER A 471 36.56 15.22 5.74
CA SER A 471 36.03 16.52 6.18
C SER A 471 35.88 16.63 7.70
N THR A 472 35.67 15.50 8.38
CA THR A 472 35.50 15.43 9.84
C THR A 472 36.77 15.02 10.61
N ALA A 473 37.84 14.68 9.91
CA ALA A 473 39.06 14.18 10.54
C ALA A 473 39.80 15.28 11.34
N ARG A 474 39.95 15.04 12.64
CA ARG A 474 40.59 15.95 13.61
C ARG A 474 42.12 16.00 13.49
N ALA A 475 42.73 15.02 12.83
CA ALA A 475 44.18 14.92 12.66
C ALA A 475 44.56 15.00 11.17
N PHE A 476 45.74 15.57 10.90
CA PHE A 476 46.31 15.69 9.55
C PHE A 476 45.32 16.32 8.53
N GLY A 477 44.57 17.34 8.95
CA GLY A 477 43.55 18.06 8.15
C GLY A 477 43.95 18.38 6.70
N PRO A 478 45.13 19.00 6.47
CA PRO A 478 45.57 19.38 5.13
C PRO A 478 45.92 18.21 4.20
N ALA A 479 46.10 16.99 4.73
CA ALA A 479 46.48 15.83 3.91
C ALA A 479 45.25 15.25 3.19
N PRO A 480 45.35 14.88 1.90
CA PRO A 480 44.23 14.26 1.19
C PRO A 480 43.88 12.89 1.80
N SER A 481 42.66 12.42 1.53
CA SER A 481 42.24 11.07 1.95
C SER A 481 43.21 10.03 1.38
N GLY A 482 43.60 9.06 2.21
CA GLY A 482 44.52 8.00 1.80
C GLY A 482 46.00 8.36 1.70
N TRP A 483 46.43 9.59 2.08
CA TRP A 483 47.83 9.98 2.02
C TRP A 483 48.74 9.06 2.85
N ARG A 484 49.86 8.62 2.26
CA ARG A 484 50.90 7.78 2.89
C ARG A 484 52.28 8.12 2.30
N ASN A 485 53.33 7.90 3.10
CA ASN A 485 54.73 8.06 2.66
C ASN A 485 55.20 6.97 1.70
N LEU A 486 54.64 5.76 1.80
CA LEU A 486 54.96 4.61 0.94
C LEU A 486 53.69 4.13 0.23
N ALA A 487 53.85 3.61 -0.99
CA ALA A 487 52.74 3.05 -1.76
C ALA A 487 52.06 1.93 -0.96
N SER A 488 50.78 2.13 -0.62
CA SER A 488 49.94 1.18 0.10
C SER A 488 49.01 0.47 -0.89
N GLY A 489 48.47 -0.69 -0.48
CA GLY A 489 47.38 -1.36 -1.17
C GLY A 489 46.10 -0.51 -1.24
N TYR A 490 45.12 -0.98 -2.00
CA TYR A 490 43.82 -0.34 -2.13
C TYR A 490 43.12 -0.19 -0.78
N GLN A 491 42.38 0.91 -0.62
CA GLN A 491 41.41 1.04 0.46
C GLN A 491 40.23 0.15 0.16
N THR A 492 39.65 -0.45 1.20
CA THR A 492 38.51 -1.35 1.09
C THR A 492 37.32 -0.85 1.92
N ARG A 493 36.13 -1.00 1.33
CA ARG A 493 34.84 -0.84 1.98
C ARG A 493 33.95 -2.00 1.56
N VAL A 494 33.14 -2.50 2.48
CA VAL A 494 32.16 -3.54 2.20
C VAL A 494 30.80 -3.00 2.61
N PHE A 495 29.83 -3.16 1.74
CA PHE A 495 28.42 -2.86 2.02
C PHE A 495 27.60 -4.12 1.78
N ALA A 496 26.57 -4.37 2.57
CA ALA A 496 25.50 -5.29 2.17
C ALA A 496 24.43 -4.50 1.41
N ASP A 497 23.95 -5.00 0.27
CA ASP A 497 22.81 -4.41 -0.42
C ASP A 497 21.46 -4.85 0.17
N ALA A 498 20.36 -4.47 -0.47
CA ALA A 498 19.01 -4.81 -0.03
C ALA A 498 18.71 -6.33 -0.08
N ALA A 499 19.39 -7.09 -0.94
CA ALA A 499 19.30 -8.54 -0.98
C ALA A 499 20.18 -9.21 0.10
N GLY A 500 21.12 -8.45 0.68
CA GLY A 500 22.10 -8.94 1.65
C GLY A 500 23.43 -9.32 0.99
N ASP A 501 23.60 -9.09 -0.30
CA ASP A 501 24.82 -9.43 -1.01
C ASP A 501 25.93 -8.41 -0.70
N GLU A 502 27.14 -8.91 -0.46
CA GLU A 502 28.30 -8.08 -0.15
C GLU A 502 28.89 -7.41 -1.39
N GLN A 503 28.95 -6.09 -1.35
CA GLN A 503 29.56 -5.21 -2.32
C GLN A 503 30.93 -4.75 -1.81
N LEU A 504 32.00 -5.43 -2.23
CA LEU A 504 33.38 -5.05 -1.93
C LEU A 504 33.86 -3.95 -2.88
N ILE A 505 34.17 -2.78 -2.34
CA ILE A 505 34.71 -1.64 -3.08
C ILE A 505 36.17 -1.44 -2.76
N ARG A 506 37.00 -1.43 -3.81
CA ARG A 506 38.42 -1.12 -3.72
C ARG A 506 38.72 0.17 -4.46
N TYR A 507 39.47 1.08 -3.85
CA TYR A 507 39.91 2.32 -4.49
C TYR A 507 41.24 2.82 -3.94
N ARG A 508 41.95 3.62 -4.74
CA ARG A 508 43.20 4.26 -4.32
C ARG A 508 43.26 5.69 -4.80
N VAL A 509 43.57 6.62 -3.90
CA VAL A 509 43.80 8.03 -4.25
C VAL A 509 45.27 8.21 -4.63
N GLY A 510 45.52 8.43 -5.91
CA GLY A 510 46.85 8.66 -6.50
C GLY A 510 47.05 10.10 -6.96
N ARG A 511 48.20 10.39 -7.57
CA ARG A 511 48.49 11.72 -8.15
C ARG A 511 47.65 12.04 -9.39
N GLY A 512 47.23 11.01 -10.13
CA GLY A 512 46.41 11.11 -11.33
C GLY A 512 44.90 11.05 -11.08
N GLY A 513 44.45 11.06 -9.82
CA GLY A 513 43.05 10.89 -9.46
C GLY A 513 42.80 9.63 -8.64
N ILE A 514 41.54 9.15 -8.65
CA ILE A 514 41.13 7.94 -7.94
C ILE A 514 41.17 6.75 -8.90
N GLU A 515 41.96 5.74 -8.54
CA GLU A 515 42.05 4.47 -9.26
C GLU A 515 41.01 3.48 -8.73
N LEU A 516 40.30 2.83 -9.64
CA LEU A 516 39.22 1.88 -9.37
C LEU A 516 39.55 0.54 -10.06
N PRO A 517 40.19 -0.42 -9.38
CA PRO A 517 40.66 -1.66 -10.03
C PRO A 517 39.53 -2.59 -10.48
N ASP A 518 38.33 -2.44 -9.92
CA ASP A 518 37.17 -3.31 -10.14
C ASP A 518 36.13 -2.69 -11.07
N PHE A 519 36.37 -1.48 -11.56
CA PHE A 519 35.41 -0.71 -12.36
C PHE A 519 36.07 -0.20 -13.64
N GLU A 520 36.11 -1.05 -14.66
CA GLU A 520 36.55 -0.67 -16.00
C GLU A 520 35.60 0.38 -16.60
N GLY A 521 36.12 1.35 -17.35
CA GLY A 521 35.30 2.41 -17.95
C GLY A 521 34.75 3.46 -16.98
N VAL A 522 35.05 3.36 -15.68
CA VAL A 522 34.57 4.29 -14.65
C VAL A 522 35.67 5.24 -14.16
N ALA A 523 35.37 6.55 -14.15
CA ALA A 523 36.25 7.58 -13.60
C ALA A 523 35.51 8.47 -12.59
N VAL A 524 36.20 8.89 -11.52
CA VAL A 524 35.64 9.81 -10.53
C VAL A 524 35.88 11.25 -10.96
N LEU A 525 34.82 12.01 -11.21
CA LEU A 525 34.89 13.42 -11.60
C LEU A 525 34.87 14.35 -10.39
N ALA A 526 34.02 14.04 -9.41
CA ALA A 526 33.89 14.79 -8.17
C ALA A 526 33.39 13.89 -7.04
N SER A 527 33.84 14.15 -5.82
CA SER A 527 33.36 13.44 -4.62
C SER A 527 33.23 14.40 -3.45
N SER A 528 32.08 14.36 -2.81
CA SER A 528 31.73 15.09 -1.59
C SER A 528 30.96 14.17 -0.64
N PRO A 529 30.78 14.55 0.64
CA PRO A 529 30.08 13.71 1.61
C PRO A 529 28.64 13.33 1.22
N THR A 530 27.98 14.10 0.37
CA THR A 530 26.57 13.91 0.01
C THR A 530 26.33 13.72 -1.49
N ARG A 531 27.39 13.81 -2.31
CA ARG A 531 27.26 13.72 -3.76
C ARG A 531 28.57 13.27 -4.42
N VAL A 532 28.48 12.32 -5.35
CA VAL A 532 29.61 11.77 -6.12
C VAL A 532 29.26 11.74 -7.60
N MET A 533 30.08 12.38 -8.45
CA MET A 533 29.99 12.31 -9.92
C MET A 533 30.95 11.25 -10.45
N LEU A 534 30.39 10.30 -11.20
CA LEU A 534 31.15 9.28 -11.92
C LEU A 534 30.94 9.48 -13.43
N SER A 535 32.00 9.35 -14.21
CA SER A 535 31.90 9.06 -15.64
C SER A 535 31.87 7.56 -15.81
N VAL A 536 30.86 7.01 -16.48
CA VAL A 536 30.70 5.58 -16.77
C VAL A 536 30.60 5.44 -18.29
N ASP A 537 31.61 4.85 -18.92
CA ASP A 537 31.71 4.70 -20.39
C ASP A 537 31.50 6.03 -21.14
N GLY A 538 31.96 7.14 -20.55
CA GLY A 538 31.83 8.49 -21.10
C GLY A 538 30.55 9.24 -20.71
N ALA A 539 29.59 8.59 -20.05
CA ALA A 539 28.39 9.25 -19.51
C ALA A 539 28.61 9.75 -18.08
N GLU A 540 28.33 11.03 -17.81
CA GLU A 540 28.45 11.59 -16.46
C GLU A 540 27.17 11.36 -15.65
N LEU A 541 27.28 10.63 -14.54
CA LEU A 541 26.17 10.24 -13.70
C LEU A 541 26.29 10.85 -12.31
N ALA A 542 25.15 11.33 -11.81
CA ALA A 542 25.04 11.93 -10.50
C ALA A 542 24.52 10.95 -9.45
N PHE A 543 25.29 10.78 -8.36
CA PHE A 543 24.89 9.98 -7.20
C PHE A 543 24.74 10.90 -5.99
N ALA A 544 23.52 11.05 -5.48
CA ALA A 544 23.27 11.68 -4.19
C ALA A 544 23.38 10.61 -3.09
N VAL A 545 24.08 10.91 -2.01
CA VAL A 545 24.36 9.95 -0.93
C VAL A 545 23.86 10.50 0.39
N ALA A 546 23.02 9.74 1.08
CA ALA A 546 22.51 10.04 2.41
C ALA A 546 22.90 8.91 3.39
N ARG A 547 23.21 9.28 4.65
CA ARG A 547 23.68 8.34 5.67
C ARG A 547 22.85 8.47 6.94
N TYR A 548 22.38 7.33 7.45
CA TYR A 548 21.61 7.22 8.68
C TYR A 548 22.16 6.06 9.51
N GLY A 549 23.12 6.36 10.40
CA GLY A 549 23.86 5.31 11.12
C GLY A 549 24.69 4.47 10.14
N THR A 550 24.38 3.17 10.07
CA THR A 550 24.99 2.21 9.13
C THR A 550 24.28 2.15 7.79
N ASP A 551 23.01 2.58 7.70
CA ASP A 551 22.28 2.63 6.44
C ASP A 551 22.81 3.79 5.57
N VAL A 552 23.04 3.49 4.30
CA VAL A 552 23.45 4.43 3.27
C VAL A 552 22.49 4.30 2.09
N PHE A 553 21.86 5.41 1.74
CA PHE A 553 20.96 5.50 0.61
C PHE A 553 21.64 6.28 -0.52
N VAL A 554 21.54 5.75 -1.73
CA VAL A 554 22.12 6.36 -2.93
C VAL A 554 21.04 6.54 -3.99
N ASP A 555 20.76 7.79 -4.35
CA ASP A 555 19.82 8.12 -5.42
C ASP A 555 20.58 8.54 -6.68
N SER A 556 20.21 7.96 -7.83
CA SER A 556 20.88 8.23 -9.10
C SER A 556 19.96 8.01 -10.31
N PRO A 557 20.35 8.48 -11.52
CA PRO A 557 19.61 8.20 -12.75
C PRO A 557 19.47 6.73 -13.12
N ILE A 558 20.37 5.86 -12.64
CA ILE A 558 20.29 4.41 -12.89
C ILE A 558 19.38 3.70 -11.88
N GLY A 559 18.99 4.40 -10.81
CA GLY A 559 18.07 3.91 -9.80
C GLY A 559 18.56 4.20 -8.38
N PRO A 560 17.63 4.11 -7.41
CA PRO A 560 17.92 4.19 -5.99
C PRO A 560 18.48 2.86 -5.45
N ALA A 561 19.40 2.94 -4.49
CA ALA A 561 19.96 1.79 -3.79
C ALA A 561 19.99 2.02 -2.28
N ARG A 562 19.66 0.98 -1.50
CA ARG A 562 19.88 0.90 -0.06
C ARG A 562 21.08 -0.01 0.19
N LEU A 563 22.01 0.48 1.00
CA LEU A 563 23.24 -0.22 1.38
C LEU A 563 23.39 -0.16 2.90
N SER A 564 23.94 -1.20 3.50
CA SER A 564 24.34 -1.22 4.91
C SER A 564 25.85 -1.29 4.99
N SER A 565 26.48 -0.29 5.62
CA SER A 565 27.92 -0.26 5.82
C SER A 565 28.34 -1.37 6.79
N LEU A 566 29.16 -2.30 6.33
CA LEU A 566 29.66 -3.40 7.17
C LEU A 566 30.93 -2.99 7.92
N PRO A 567 31.09 -3.40 9.18
CA PRO A 567 32.28 -3.09 9.95
C PRO A 567 33.51 -3.77 9.33
N ARG A 568 34.61 -3.02 9.22
CA ARG A 568 35.88 -3.57 8.72
C ARG A 568 36.44 -4.68 9.62
N PHE A 569 36.16 -4.60 10.92
CA PHE A 569 36.58 -5.55 11.93
C PHE A 569 35.32 -5.98 12.69
N PRO A 570 34.68 -7.09 12.29
CA PRO A 570 33.49 -7.59 12.96
C PRO A 570 33.86 -8.09 14.37
N ASP A 571 32.94 -7.97 15.31
CA ASP A 571 33.07 -8.56 16.64
C ASP A 571 32.80 -10.07 16.54
N PRO A 572 33.74 -10.97 16.92
CA PRO A 572 33.53 -12.41 16.86
C PRO A 572 32.30 -12.90 17.63
N ASP A 573 31.83 -12.16 18.65
CA ASP A 573 30.67 -12.53 19.47
C ASP A 573 29.31 -12.16 18.82
N SER A 574 29.32 -11.42 17.69
CA SER A 574 28.10 -10.99 16.97
C SER A 574 27.51 -12.05 16.03
N ALA A 575 28.12 -13.24 15.95
CA ALA A 575 27.61 -14.34 15.12
C ALA A 575 26.35 -14.94 15.74
N VAL A 576 25.22 -14.87 15.03
CA VAL A 576 23.99 -15.57 15.40
C VAL A 576 24.26 -17.08 15.38
N ALA A 577 23.89 -17.78 16.47
CA ALA A 577 24.08 -19.22 16.58
C ALA A 577 23.38 -19.95 15.41
N HIS A 578 24.04 -20.96 14.86
CA HIS A 578 23.48 -21.76 13.76
C HIS A 578 22.14 -22.39 14.17
N GLY A 579 21.16 -22.42 13.25
CA GLY A 579 19.81 -22.91 13.52
C GLY A 579 18.85 -21.89 14.14
N SER A 580 19.29 -20.64 14.37
CA SER A 580 18.41 -19.58 14.90
C SER A 580 17.37 -19.13 13.88
N LEU A 581 16.11 -19.13 14.29
CA LEU A 581 14.99 -18.52 13.57
C LEU A 581 14.86 -17.08 14.03
N LEU A 582 15.15 -16.15 13.13
CA LEU A 582 15.03 -14.71 13.39
C LEU A 582 13.65 -14.21 12.99
N ALA A 583 13.14 -13.19 13.69
CA ALA A 583 11.95 -12.48 13.29
C ALA A 583 12.21 -11.79 11.94
N PRO A 584 11.54 -12.19 10.85
CA PRO A 584 11.79 -11.59 9.53
C PRO A 584 11.21 -10.18 9.44
N MET A 585 10.29 -9.84 10.33
CA MET A 585 9.54 -8.60 10.38
C MET A 585 9.16 -8.29 11.83
N PRO A 586 8.93 -7.01 12.19
CA PRO A 586 8.45 -6.66 13.52
C PRO A 586 6.95 -6.98 13.62
N GLY A 587 6.49 -7.44 14.79
CA GLY A 587 5.09 -7.84 14.96
C GLY A 587 4.77 -8.40 16.35
N SER A 588 3.50 -8.76 16.55
CA SER A 588 3.02 -9.43 17.75
C SER A 588 3.00 -10.95 17.54
N VAL A 589 3.54 -11.73 18.47
CA VAL A 589 3.34 -13.19 18.44
C VAL A 589 1.88 -13.48 18.77
N VAL A 590 1.12 -14.06 17.84
CA VAL A 590 -0.27 -14.46 18.04
C VAL A 590 -0.34 -15.82 18.71
N ARG A 591 0.49 -16.75 18.22
CA ARG A 591 0.46 -18.15 18.63
C ARG A 591 1.83 -18.79 18.47
N VAL A 592 2.10 -19.76 19.34
CA VAL A 592 3.22 -20.69 19.21
C VAL A 592 2.67 -22.11 19.08
N GLY A 593 3.22 -22.89 18.16
CA GLY A 593 2.72 -24.22 17.76
C GLY A 593 3.56 -25.41 18.21
N ALA A 594 4.71 -25.17 18.86
CA ALA A 594 5.59 -26.19 19.42
C ALA A 594 6.21 -25.70 20.73
N ALA A 595 6.57 -26.62 21.61
CA ALA A 595 7.27 -26.35 22.85
C ALA A 595 8.77 -26.64 22.71
N GLU A 596 9.58 -25.99 23.54
CA GLU A 596 11.00 -26.32 23.67
C GLU A 596 11.18 -27.81 23.99
N GLY A 597 12.05 -28.49 23.24
CA GLY A 597 12.27 -29.94 23.30
C GLY A 597 11.43 -30.77 22.33
N ASP A 598 10.47 -30.18 21.61
CA ASP A 598 9.68 -30.91 20.62
C ASP A 598 10.51 -31.24 19.37
N ALA A 599 10.29 -32.45 18.83
CA ALA A 599 10.77 -32.81 17.50
C ALA A 599 9.93 -32.09 16.44
N VAL A 600 10.59 -31.43 15.50
CA VAL A 600 9.96 -30.65 14.43
C VAL A 600 10.41 -31.17 13.07
N THR A 601 9.49 -31.18 12.11
CA THR A 601 9.78 -31.55 10.72
C THR A 601 9.94 -30.31 9.84
N ALA A 602 10.71 -30.42 8.76
CA ALA A 602 10.83 -29.37 7.75
C ALA A 602 9.45 -28.88 7.27
N GLY A 603 9.25 -27.57 7.26
CA GLY A 603 7.99 -26.93 6.89
C GLY A 603 6.92 -26.93 7.98
N GLN A 604 7.17 -27.53 9.15
CA GLN A 604 6.23 -27.48 10.28
C GLN A 604 6.09 -26.03 10.79
N PRO A 605 4.86 -25.49 10.86
CA PRO A 605 4.62 -24.17 11.45
C PRO A 605 4.96 -24.12 12.94
N LEU A 606 5.78 -23.15 13.35
CA LEU A 606 6.23 -23.01 14.75
C LEU A 606 5.66 -21.77 15.42
N ILE A 607 5.66 -20.61 14.75
CA ILE A 607 5.28 -19.33 15.35
C ILE A 607 4.44 -18.54 14.35
N TRP A 608 3.37 -17.90 14.82
CA TRP A 608 2.55 -16.98 14.03
C TRP A 608 2.73 -15.56 14.56
N LEU A 609 3.16 -14.66 13.68
CA LEU A 609 3.31 -13.24 13.94
C LEU A 609 2.16 -12.47 13.28
N GLU A 610 1.52 -11.56 13.99
CA GLU A 610 0.61 -10.57 13.44
C GLU A 610 1.31 -9.22 13.34
N ALA A 611 1.37 -8.69 12.13
CA ALA A 611 1.84 -7.34 11.86
C ALA A 611 0.90 -6.73 10.83
N MET A 612 0.48 -5.47 11.05
CA MET A 612 -0.32 -4.72 10.08
C MET A 612 -1.60 -5.46 9.65
N LYS A 613 -2.24 -6.14 10.62
CA LYS A 613 -3.45 -6.98 10.47
C LYS A 613 -3.29 -8.23 9.59
N MET A 614 -2.06 -8.63 9.28
CA MET A 614 -1.77 -9.87 8.56
C MET A 614 -1.02 -10.85 9.46
N GLU A 615 -1.40 -12.12 9.37
CA GLU A 615 -0.72 -13.22 10.05
C GLU A 615 0.38 -13.82 9.15
N HIS A 616 1.58 -13.95 9.70
CA HIS A 616 2.75 -14.54 9.04
C HIS A 616 3.22 -15.75 9.83
N THR A 617 3.37 -16.88 9.12
CA THR A 617 3.79 -18.15 9.73
C THR A 617 5.30 -18.32 9.57
N ILE A 618 6.00 -18.53 10.68
CA ILE A 618 7.41 -18.95 10.72
C ILE A 618 7.44 -20.46 10.88
N ALA A 619 7.96 -21.14 9.85
CA ALA A 619 8.07 -22.60 9.80
C ALA A 619 9.51 -23.07 10.04
N ALA A 620 9.64 -24.32 10.46
CA ALA A 620 10.93 -24.97 10.61
C ALA A 620 11.63 -25.11 9.24
N PRO A 621 12.88 -24.62 9.06
CA PRO A 621 13.63 -24.77 7.80
C PRO A 621 14.09 -26.20 7.51
N GLY A 622 14.09 -27.09 8.52
CA GLY A 622 14.55 -28.47 8.41
C GLY A 622 14.05 -29.32 9.58
N ASP A 623 14.32 -30.62 9.51
CA ASP A 623 14.05 -31.56 10.61
C ASP A 623 15.02 -31.29 11.77
N GLY A 624 14.53 -31.41 13.01
CA GLY A 624 15.38 -31.25 14.20
C GLY A 624 14.59 -31.20 15.50
N VAL A 625 15.24 -30.70 16.55
CA VAL A 625 14.61 -30.45 17.85
C VAL A 625 14.58 -28.95 18.11
N LEU A 626 13.46 -28.43 18.59
CA LEU A 626 13.32 -27.04 19.00
C LEU A 626 14.10 -26.81 20.31
N ALA A 627 15.37 -26.44 20.19
CA ALA A 627 16.30 -26.31 21.32
C ALA A 627 16.03 -25.07 22.18
N GLU A 628 15.54 -23.98 21.57
CA GLU A 628 15.18 -22.75 22.29
C GLU A 628 13.90 -22.17 21.70
N LEU A 629 13.01 -21.67 22.55
CA LEU A 629 11.86 -20.85 22.18
C LEU A 629 11.86 -19.58 23.02
N ASN A 630 12.28 -18.47 22.41
CA ASN A 630 12.57 -17.21 23.11
C ASN A 630 11.38 -16.23 23.12
N VAL A 631 10.19 -16.68 22.73
CA VAL A 631 9.00 -15.83 22.59
C VAL A 631 7.71 -16.47 23.11
N GLN A 632 6.75 -15.63 23.50
CA GLN A 632 5.45 -16.03 24.05
C GLN A 632 4.31 -15.37 23.28
N ALA A 633 3.12 -15.98 23.29
CA ALA A 633 1.92 -15.35 22.72
C ALA A 633 1.63 -13.99 23.39
N GLY A 634 1.36 -12.98 22.58
CA GLY A 634 1.18 -11.57 22.97
C GLY A 634 2.46 -10.73 23.00
N GLN A 635 3.65 -11.32 22.86
CA GLN A 635 4.93 -10.60 22.88
C GLN A 635 5.17 -9.82 21.59
N GLN A 636 5.68 -8.59 21.71
CA GLN A 636 6.15 -7.79 20.58
C GLN A 636 7.61 -8.13 20.27
N VAL A 637 7.92 -8.30 18.99
CA VAL A 637 9.27 -8.60 18.51
C VAL A 637 9.67 -7.61 17.42
N GLU A 638 10.96 -7.30 17.37
CA GLU A 638 11.57 -6.49 16.32
C GLU A 638 12.26 -7.38 15.28
N VAL A 639 12.53 -6.84 14.08
CA VAL A 639 13.30 -7.53 13.04
C VAL A 639 14.63 -8.04 13.62
N GLY A 640 14.98 -9.28 13.32
CA GLY A 640 16.23 -9.89 13.76
C GLY A 640 16.22 -10.40 15.20
N THR A 641 15.10 -10.28 15.93
CA THR A 641 14.95 -10.94 17.24
C THR A 641 15.04 -12.46 17.05
N VAL A 642 15.88 -13.16 17.82
CA VAL A 642 15.91 -14.63 17.83
C VAL A 642 14.59 -15.13 18.43
N LEU A 643 13.73 -15.71 17.60
CA LEU A 643 12.45 -16.26 17.99
C LEU A 643 12.60 -17.65 18.60
N ALA A 644 13.39 -18.50 17.96
CA ALA A 644 13.63 -19.87 18.35
C ALA A 644 14.96 -20.37 17.80
N ARG A 645 15.45 -21.53 18.26
CA ARG A 645 16.59 -22.23 17.65
C ARG A 645 16.24 -23.69 17.41
N ILE A 646 16.53 -24.18 16.21
CA ILE A 646 16.44 -25.61 15.89
C ILE A 646 17.84 -26.19 15.87
N GLU A 647 18.03 -27.27 16.62
CA GLU A 647 19.21 -28.12 16.50
C GLU A 647 18.86 -29.28 15.56
N GLY A 648 19.48 -29.30 14.39
CA GLY A 648 19.38 -30.43 13.47
C GLY A 648 20.31 -31.57 13.89
N ASP A 649 19.97 -32.81 13.51
CA ASP A 649 20.93 -33.90 13.53
C ASP A 649 22.05 -33.57 12.53
N GLN A 650 23.25 -33.31 13.03
CA GLN A 650 24.39 -32.89 12.22
C GLN A 650 24.64 -33.85 11.05
N GLN A 651 24.71 -33.30 9.83
CA GLN A 651 25.51 -33.87 8.74
C GLN A 651 26.61 -32.90 8.33
#